data_AF-A0A978VJI3-F1
#
_entry.id   AF-A0A978VJI3-F1
#
_cell.length_a   1.000
_cell.length_b   1.000
_cell.length_c   1.000
_cell.angle_alpha   90.00
_cell.angle_beta   90.00
_cell.angle_gamma   90.00
#
_symmetry.space_group_name_H-M   'P 1'
#
loop_
_entity.id
_entity.type
_entity.pdbx_description
1 polymer ?
#
loop_
_entity_poly.entity_id
_entity_poly.type
_entity_poly.pdbx_seq_one_letter_code
_entity_poly.pdbx_strand_id
1 'polypeptide(L)'
;MLILRLYHVGQTNLMESVPDLHNSMYKVLDGYPCVRLLNLSGEIGCSNPGREKVLAPIIRFKNANELSQSSAILLSMGEFQNFFKRISNDSTFARNVGGVLVESGAEPQNMLKEFSPARKFPQAEFSPYRSTNYKWNPIGSGIMWNAYNFPVFLLSESGTLTLQEEVVRNEKSKKSYTSVVAEFDLVMQTMKAGTHDSESCLKEETCLPLGGYRLIGSVWSSLRPINISSSDHSKPIILTMASMDSASFFRDKSLGAESPISGLIALMAAVDALSHVDGLDKLSKQLVFLVSTGEAWGYLGSRRFLLELDLQSDAVRGLNSSLFEMVVEVGSVGKGFNQGIQNFYAHSTGVSSALNKTLDALKRAQDSLKSDNVTISSASASNPGIPPSSLMAFLKKNSLTSGIVLEDFDTVFSNKFYHSHLDELSNVNSSSIVAAASLIARTLYTLASDTKDLSSSSLTAIKVNVSLVEELMGCLLRCDPGLSCELVKKYISPTDTCPSHYVGVIIDEPTSTPYPPYVGDVSRFLWNFLADRTSIPRENTSPVCSEDCSSKGGVCIGAETDGKGVCVVSTTRYVPAYSTRLKFESGTWTVLPPNSSEPIGILDPIWTESNWNVIGLRVYTIQSAAYDRLVLLGGISITILAYLAILITKSIITKAMKQD
;
A
#
# COMPACT_ATOMS: atom_id res chain seq x y z
N MET A 1 -38.58 56.40 13.72
CA MET A 1 -37.12 56.66 13.75
C MET A 1 -36.45 55.46 13.09
N LEU A 2 -35.62 55.73 12.08
CA LEU A 2 -35.25 54.86 10.96
C LEU A 2 -34.82 53.43 11.32
N ILE A 3 -35.47 52.43 10.71
CA ILE A 3 -34.90 51.11 10.45
C ILE A 3 -34.17 51.19 9.11
N LEU A 4 -32.85 51.32 9.14
CA LEU A 4 -32.01 51.18 7.94
C LEU A 4 -31.98 49.70 7.54
N ARG A 5 -32.75 49.34 6.50
CA ARG A 5 -32.53 48.12 5.72
C ARG A 5 -31.27 48.33 4.87
N LEU A 6 -30.16 47.69 5.25
CA LEU A 6 -29.05 47.42 4.34
C LEU A 6 -29.29 46.03 3.73
N TYR A 7 -29.84 46.02 2.52
CA TYR A 7 -29.92 44.84 1.66
C TYR A 7 -28.49 44.51 1.20
N HIS A 8 -27.94 43.38 1.64
CA HIS A 8 -26.81 42.73 0.97
C HIS A 8 -27.39 41.54 0.19
N VAL A 9 -27.38 41.65 -1.13
CA VAL A 9 -27.72 40.55 -2.04
C VAL A 9 -26.52 39.60 -2.06
N GLY A 10 -26.52 38.67 -1.11
CA GLY A 10 -25.79 37.42 -1.16
C GLY A 10 -26.81 36.33 -0.89
N GLN A 11 -26.84 35.32 -1.76
CA GLN A 11 -27.72 34.16 -1.66
C GLN A 11 -27.60 33.56 -0.25
N THR A 12 -28.55 33.87 0.62
CA THR A 12 -28.60 33.34 1.98
C THR A 12 -29.22 31.97 1.86
N ASN A 13 -28.37 30.93 1.87
CA ASN A 13 -28.85 29.61 2.24
C ASN A 13 -29.47 29.76 3.63
N LEU A 14 -30.80 29.72 3.71
CA LEU A 14 -31.53 29.74 4.97
C LEU A 14 -31.01 28.55 5.80
N MET A 15 -30.36 28.84 6.91
CA MET A 15 -29.91 27.81 7.85
C MET A 15 -31.14 27.34 8.61
N GLU A 16 -31.76 26.25 8.17
CA GLU A 16 -33.01 25.75 8.74
C GLU A 16 -32.77 24.78 9.90
N SER A 17 -31.55 24.24 10.02
CA SER A 17 -31.20 23.24 11.04
C SER A 17 -29.82 23.43 11.67
N VAL A 18 -29.58 22.78 12.82
CA VAL A 18 -28.27 22.73 13.49
C VAL A 18 -27.18 22.11 12.59
N PRO A 19 -27.45 21.02 11.83
CA PRO A 19 -26.53 20.53 10.80
C PRO A 19 -26.15 21.58 9.75
N ASP A 20 -27.08 22.41 9.30
CA ASP A 20 -26.79 23.44 8.29
C ASP A 20 -25.83 24.51 8.84
N LEU A 21 -26.04 24.91 10.10
CA LEU A 21 -25.12 25.79 10.81
C LEU A 21 -23.74 25.13 10.95
N HIS A 22 -23.68 23.86 11.35
CA HIS A 22 -22.43 23.11 11.48
C HIS A 22 -21.66 23.04 10.15
N ASN A 23 -22.33 22.68 9.04
CA ASN A 23 -21.72 22.59 7.71
C ASN A 23 -21.30 23.95 7.13
N SER A 24 -21.94 25.03 7.60
CA SER A 24 -21.53 26.40 7.25
C SER A 24 -20.24 26.82 7.99
N MET A 25 -20.07 26.40 9.24
CA MET A 25 -18.95 26.79 10.11
C MET A 25 -17.71 25.90 9.93
N TYR A 26 -17.92 24.59 9.85
CA TYR A 26 -16.87 23.58 9.80
C TYR A 26 -16.79 23.01 8.39
N LYS A 27 -15.63 23.18 7.74
CA LYS A 27 -15.33 22.54 6.47
C LYS A 27 -14.49 21.30 6.74
N VAL A 28 -15.11 20.13 6.57
CA VAL A 28 -14.37 18.87 6.57
C VAL A 28 -13.54 18.81 5.29
N LEU A 29 -12.26 18.51 5.42
CA LEU A 29 -11.37 18.33 4.28
C LEU A 29 -11.08 16.85 4.09
N ASP A 30 -11.22 16.40 2.86
CA ASP A 30 -10.79 15.07 2.47
C ASP A 30 -9.27 15.04 2.29
N GLY A 31 -8.63 14.02 2.83
CA GLY A 31 -7.19 13.85 2.72
C GLY A 31 -6.72 12.51 3.26
N TYR A 32 -5.48 12.19 2.93
CA TYR A 32 -4.82 10.93 3.25
C TYR A 32 -3.80 11.17 4.37
N PRO A 33 -3.98 10.53 5.54
CA PRO A 33 -3.10 10.75 6.68
C PRO A 33 -1.77 9.98 6.55
N CYS A 34 -0.74 10.53 7.18
CA CYS A 34 0.41 9.77 7.62
C CYS A 34 0.07 9.08 8.95
N VAL A 35 0.33 7.79 9.09
CA VAL A 35 -0.04 6.99 10.28
C VAL A 35 1.18 6.58 11.10
N ARG A 36 0.96 6.20 12.37
CA ARG A 36 2.01 5.74 13.29
C ARG A 36 2.17 4.23 13.18
N LEU A 37 3.38 3.81 12.83
CA LEU A 37 3.80 2.40 12.85
C LEU A 37 4.90 2.22 13.90
N LEU A 38 4.99 1.03 14.47
CA LEU A 38 5.97 0.67 15.48
C LEU A 38 6.75 -0.57 15.03
N ASN A 39 7.99 -0.63 15.48
CA ASN A 39 8.81 -1.84 15.47
C ASN A 39 9.40 -2.07 16.88
N LEU A 40 10.26 -3.08 17.02
CA LEU A 40 10.93 -3.35 18.31
C LEU A 40 11.94 -2.28 18.73
N SER A 41 12.42 -1.46 17.79
CA SER A 41 13.42 -0.42 18.04
C SER A 41 12.80 0.96 18.31
N GLY A 42 11.49 1.12 18.11
CA GLY A 42 10.77 2.39 18.30
C GLY A 42 9.65 2.62 17.29
N GLU A 43 9.42 3.89 16.97
CA GLU A 43 8.25 4.34 16.23
C GLU A 43 8.64 5.07 14.93
N ILE A 44 7.77 5.03 13.93
CA ILE A 44 7.87 5.80 12.69
C ILE A 44 6.51 6.38 12.29
N GLY A 45 6.53 7.37 11.40
CA GLY A 45 5.32 7.99 10.88
C GLY A 45 4.73 9.02 11.85
N CYS A 46 3.44 9.33 11.70
CA CYS A 46 2.86 10.55 12.26
C CYS A 46 1.78 10.28 13.30
N SER A 47 1.71 11.15 14.31
CA SER A 47 0.63 11.17 15.30
C SER A 47 0.51 12.57 15.89
N ASN A 48 -0.65 12.89 16.46
CA ASN A 48 -0.77 14.03 17.35
C ASN A 48 0.21 13.91 18.55
N PRO A 49 0.76 15.04 19.05
CA PRO A 49 1.75 15.08 20.13
C PRO A 49 1.20 14.66 21.51
N GLY A 50 -0.09 14.34 21.62
CA GLY A 50 -0.73 13.97 22.88
C GLY A 50 -2.09 13.29 22.66
N ARG A 51 -2.92 13.32 23.71
CA ARG A 51 -4.23 12.64 23.75
C ARG A 51 -5.37 13.43 23.12
N GLU A 52 -5.13 14.69 22.79
CA GLU A 52 -6.13 15.63 22.29
C GLU A 52 -5.93 15.94 20.80
N LYS A 53 -6.99 16.51 20.19
CA LYS A 53 -6.92 17.03 18.83
C LYS A 53 -5.98 18.22 18.79
N VAL A 54 -5.29 18.41 17.67
CA VAL A 54 -4.42 19.58 17.50
C VAL A 54 -5.20 20.66 16.76
N LEU A 55 -5.22 21.86 17.32
CA LEU A 55 -5.77 23.05 16.69
C LEU A 55 -4.63 24.04 16.43
N ALA A 56 -4.39 24.39 15.17
CA ALA A 56 -3.30 25.30 14.83
C ALA A 56 -3.66 26.25 13.66
N PRO A 57 -3.22 27.53 13.71
CA PRO A 57 -3.41 28.50 12.64
C PRO A 57 -2.62 28.11 11.40
N ILE A 58 -3.22 28.32 10.22
CA ILE A 58 -2.62 27.91 8.94
C ILE A 58 -1.63 28.96 8.44
N ILE A 59 -0.42 28.53 8.10
CA ILE A 59 0.65 29.37 7.56
C ILE A 59 1.28 28.68 6.35
N ARG A 60 1.47 29.41 5.25
CA ARG A 60 2.22 28.90 4.09
C ARG A 60 3.70 28.77 4.41
N PHE A 61 4.34 27.69 3.98
CA PHE A 61 5.75 27.44 4.28
C PHE A 61 6.71 28.54 3.83
N LYS A 62 6.44 29.20 2.70
CA LYS A 62 7.19 30.39 2.23
C LYS A 62 7.22 31.53 3.23
N ASN A 63 6.21 31.64 4.09
CA ASN A 63 6.10 32.67 5.13
C ASN A 63 6.53 32.16 6.51
N ALA A 64 6.89 30.89 6.64
CA ALA A 64 7.25 30.22 7.89
C ALA A 64 8.77 30.31 8.15
N ASN A 65 9.33 31.52 8.21
CA ASN A 65 10.76 31.70 8.51
C ASN A 65 11.08 31.39 9.97
N GLU A 66 10.26 31.89 10.91
CA GLU A 66 10.33 31.53 12.33
C GLU A 66 8.91 31.28 12.83
N LEU A 67 8.74 30.23 13.63
CA LEU A 67 7.45 29.91 14.25
C LEU A 67 7.51 30.33 15.71
N SER A 68 6.74 31.35 16.09
CA SER A 68 6.63 31.82 17.48
C SER A 68 5.62 31.00 18.30
N GLN A 69 4.67 30.35 17.62
CA GLN A 69 3.61 29.53 18.21
C GLN A 69 3.36 28.28 17.36
N SER A 70 2.70 27.28 17.95
CA SER A 70 2.29 26.07 17.24
C SER A 70 1.43 26.42 16.03
N SER A 71 1.85 26.03 14.82
CA SER A 71 1.21 26.43 13.56
C SER A 71 1.04 25.25 12.61
N ALA A 72 -0.04 25.25 11.83
CA ALA A 72 -0.30 24.29 10.76
C ALA A 72 0.37 24.79 9.48
N ILE A 73 1.32 24.01 8.93
CA ILE A 73 2.11 24.42 7.77
C ILE A 73 1.47 23.90 6.48
N LEU A 74 1.13 24.82 5.58
CA LEU A 74 0.66 24.50 4.23
C LEU A 74 1.85 24.41 3.27
N LEU A 75 2.01 23.25 2.63
CA LEU A 75 3.09 22.90 1.72
C LEU A 75 2.57 22.64 0.31
N SER A 76 3.31 23.11 -0.69
CA SER A 76 3.17 22.56 -2.04
C SER A 76 3.98 21.27 -2.20
N MET A 77 3.68 20.50 -3.24
CA MET A 77 4.36 19.24 -3.54
C MET A 77 5.88 19.41 -3.70
N GLY A 78 6.33 20.41 -4.47
CA GLY A 78 7.75 20.69 -4.68
C GLY A 78 8.53 21.16 -3.43
N GLU A 79 7.84 21.48 -2.33
CA GLU A 79 8.41 21.94 -1.05
C GLU A 79 8.55 20.82 -0.01
N PHE A 80 7.86 19.69 -0.21
CA PHE A 80 7.72 18.60 0.76
C PHE A 80 9.08 18.09 1.29
N GLN A 81 10.01 17.73 0.41
CA GLN A 81 11.33 17.22 0.81
C GLN A 81 12.17 18.27 1.55
N ASN A 82 12.10 19.53 1.12
CA ASN A 82 12.85 20.62 1.76
C ASN A 82 12.33 20.91 3.17
N PHE A 83 11.01 20.84 3.36
CA PHE A 83 10.38 20.97 4.66
C PHE A 83 10.89 19.91 5.65
N PHE A 84 10.85 18.62 5.30
CA PHE A 84 11.31 17.57 6.20
C PHE A 84 12.82 17.60 6.45
N LYS A 85 13.61 18.03 5.47
CA LYS A 85 15.04 18.30 5.68
C LYS A 85 15.25 19.41 6.71
N ARG A 86 14.42 20.46 6.69
CA ARG A 86 14.46 21.53 7.69
C ARG A 86 14.05 21.04 9.08
N ILE A 87 13.00 20.24 9.18
CA ILE A 87 12.55 19.62 10.44
C ILE A 87 13.67 18.80 11.09
N SER A 88 14.43 18.05 10.29
CA SER A 88 15.56 17.26 10.80
C SER A 88 16.74 18.09 11.27
N ASN A 89 16.91 19.32 10.76
CA ASN A 89 18.06 20.18 11.05
C ASN A 89 17.77 21.25 12.12
N ASP A 90 16.50 21.63 12.29
CA ASP A 90 16.06 22.71 13.18
C ASP A 90 14.98 22.20 14.15
N SER A 91 15.42 21.77 15.33
CA SER A 91 14.55 21.26 16.38
C SER A 91 13.62 22.32 16.98
N THR A 92 14.00 23.60 16.93
CA THR A 92 13.18 24.70 17.45
C THR A 92 11.99 24.95 16.55
N PHE A 93 12.21 24.92 15.23
CA PHE A 93 11.16 24.95 14.23
C PHE A 93 10.25 23.73 14.36
N ALA A 94 10.83 22.52 14.44
CA ALA A 94 10.07 21.27 14.55
C ALA A 94 9.12 21.24 15.76
N ARG A 95 9.53 21.77 16.92
CA ARG A 95 8.68 21.82 18.13
C ARG A 95 7.43 22.70 17.97
N ASN A 96 7.50 23.70 17.09
CA ASN A 96 6.40 24.65 16.86
C ASN A 96 5.53 24.27 15.64
N VAL A 97 5.75 23.10 15.04
CA VAL A 97 4.84 22.54 14.02
C VAL A 97 3.69 21.84 14.72
N GLY A 98 2.49 22.39 14.58
CA GLY A 98 1.25 21.77 15.09
C GLY A 98 0.64 20.77 14.12
N GLY A 99 0.95 20.87 12.84
CA GLY A 99 0.48 19.96 11.81
C GLY A 99 0.93 20.39 10.42
N VAL A 100 0.78 19.51 9.44
CA VAL A 100 1.22 19.76 8.07
C VAL A 100 0.13 19.36 7.09
N LEU A 101 -0.14 20.26 6.14
CA LEU A 101 -1.11 20.08 5.06
C LEU A 101 -0.35 20.15 3.74
N VAL A 102 -0.43 19.10 2.94
CA VAL A 102 0.20 19.03 1.63
C VAL A 102 -0.87 19.18 0.56
N GLU A 103 -0.72 20.18 -0.29
CA GLU A 103 -1.62 20.44 -1.41
C GLU A 103 -1.48 19.35 -2.47
N SER A 104 -2.60 18.81 -2.96
CA SER A 104 -2.62 17.95 -4.15
C SER A 104 -3.00 18.75 -5.38
N GLY A 105 -2.31 18.50 -6.50
CA GLY A 105 -2.61 19.08 -7.79
C GLY A 105 -1.49 18.89 -8.78
N ALA A 106 -1.81 19.00 -10.07
CA ALA A 106 -0.84 18.96 -11.15
C ALA A 106 0.11 20.17 -11.07
N GLU A 107 1.26 20.01 -10.42
CA GLU A 107 2.40 20.86 -10.75
C GLU A 107 2.73 20.63 -12.24
N PRO A 108 3.08 21.67 -13.01
CA PRO A 108 3.49 21.50 -14.40
C PRO A 108 4.52 20.38 -14.51
N GLN A 109 4.41 19.49 -15.52
CA GLN A 109 5.30 18.31 -15.67
C GLN A 109 6.81 18.64 -15.55
N ASN A 110 7.20 19.88 -15.87
CA ASN A 110 8.57 20.39 -15.73
C ASN A 110 9.01 20.71 -14.27
N MET A 111 8.13 20.60 -13.29
CA MET A 111 8.39 20.87 -11.86
C MET A 111 8.23 19.65 -10.95
N LEU A 112 7.74 18.51 -11.46
CA LEU A 112 7.70 17.25 -10.72
C LEU A 112 9.12 16.79 -10.42
N LYS A 113 9.61 17.16 -9.23
CA LYS A 113 10.91 16.71 -8.74
C LYS A 113 10.84 15.22 -8.45
N GLU A 114 11.87 14.49 -8.87
CA GLU A 114 12.08 13.10 -8.46
C GLU A 114 11.99 13.00 -6.93
N PHE A 115 11.17 12.09 -6.42
CA PHE A 115 10.90 12.02 -4.98
C PHE A 115 10.59 10.60 -4.53
N SER A 116 11.43 10.10 -3.62
CA SER A 116 11.21 8.84 -2.92
C SER A 116 11.36 9.03 -1.40
N PRO A 117 10.35 8.71 -0.59
CA PRO A 117 10.44 8.80 0.87
C PRO A 117 11.21 7.61 1.49
N ALA A 118 11.50 6.58 0.70
CA ALA A 118 12.27 5.42 1.11
C ALA A 118 13.77 5.73 1.34
N ARG A 119 14.50 4.78 1.91
CA ARG A 119 15.96 4.86 2.09
C ARG A 119 16.68 4.69 0.74
N LYS A 120 17.95 5.09 0.71
CA LYS A 120 18.79 4.92 -0.49
C LYS A 120 19.07 3.47 -0.85
N PHE A 121 19.11 2.62 0.18
CA PHE A 121 19.08 1.19 0.03
C PHE A 121 17.90 0.68 0.86
N PRO A 122 16.74 0.44 0.23
CA PRO A 122 15.61 -0.19 0.90
C PRO A 122 16.01 -1.54 1.47
N GLN A 123 15.65 -1.80 2.73
CA GLN A 123 15.76 -3.14 3.35
C GLN A 123 17.18 -3.74 3.34
N ALA A 124 18.22 -2.89 3.42
CA ALA A 124 19.62 -3.28 3.33
C ALA A 124 20.04 -4.33 4.37
N GLU A 125 19.43 -4.31 5.56
CA GLU A 125 19.62 -5.27 6.65
C GLU A 125 19.29 -6.72 6.26
N PHE A 126 18.45 -6.91 5.24
CA PHE A 126 18.03 -8.22 4.74
C PHE A 126 18.83 -8.68 3.52
N SER A 127 19.74 -7.85 3.01
CA SER A 127 20.55 -8.21 1.84
C SER A 127 21.44 -9.44 2.10
N PRO A 128 21.67 -10.29 1.08
CA PRO A 128 22.52 -11.48 1.22
C PRO A 128 24.03 -11.14 1.12
N TYR A 129 24.38 -9.90 0.77
CA TYR A 129 25.76 -9.45 0.59
C TYR A 129 26.25 -8.59 1.76
N ARG A 130 27.55 -8.67 2.06
CA ARG A 130 28.16 -8.02 3.24
C ARG A 130 28.24 -6.49 3.17
N SER A 131 28.24 -5.91 1.97
CA SER A 131 28.37 -4.47 1.77
C SER A 131 27.00 -3.83 1.55
N THR A 132 26.54 -3.04 2.52
CA THR A 132 25.27 -2.30 2.47
C THR A 132 25.44 -0.86 1.97
N ASN A 133 26.60 -0.53 1.38
CA ASN A 133 26.91 0.83 0.93
C ASN A 133 26.35 1.17 -0.46
N TYR A 134 25.85 0.17 -1.19
CA TYR A 134 25.27 0.37 -2.51
C TYR A 134 23.97 1.20 -2.42
N LYS A 135 23.67 1.97 -3.46
CA LYS A 135 22.52 2.88 -3.48
C LYS A 135 21.62 2.55 -4.67
N TRP A 136 20.76 1.55 -4.50
CA TRP A 136 19.74 1.19 -5.48
C TRP A 136 18.79 2.35 -5.79
N ASN A 137 18.47 3.16 -4.77
CA ASN A 137 17.58 4.32 -4.86
C ASN A 137 18.33 5.62 -4.48
N PRO A 138 19.14 6.22 -5.36
CA PRO A 138 19.98 7.37 -4.99
C PRO A 138 19.20 8.60 -4.51
N ILE A 139 17.95 8.76 -4.97
CA ILE A 139 17.04 9.86 -4.61
C ILE A 139 16.29 9.62 -3.29
N GLY A 140 16.42 8.43 -2.70
CA GLY A 140 15.79 8.07 -1.43
C GLY A 140 16.14 9.05 -0.31
N SER A 141 15.12 9.72 0.21
CA SER A 141 15.26 10.73 1.27
C SER A 141 15.24 10.14 2.68
N GLY A 142 14.67 8.95 2.86
CA GLY A 142 14.57 8.25 4.15
C GLY A 142 13.55 8.84 5.13
N ILE A 143 12.76 9.84 4.72
CA ILE A 143 11.83 10.55 5.61
C ILE A 143 10.69 9.66 6.13
N MET A 144 10.33 8.59 5.42
CA MET A 144 9.29 7.64 5.86
C MET A 144 9.66 6.92 7.17
N TRP A 145 10.95 6.86 7.51
CA TRP A 145 11.49 6.06 8.62
C TRP A 145 11.74 6.87 9.89
N ASN A 146 11.22 8.09 9.98
CA ASN A 146 11.35 8.95 11.15
C ASN A 146 10.02 9.02 11.92
N ALA A 147 10.10 9.26 13.22
CA ALA A 147 8.93 9.55 14.06
C ALA A 147 8.60 11.05 14.01
N TYR A 148 7.35 11.38 13.69
CA TYR A 148 6.81 12.73 13.68
C TYR A 148 5.69 12.87 14.70
N ASN A 149 5.89 13.74 15.69
CA ASN A 149 4.91 14.04 16.74
C ASN A 149 3.97 15.18 16.35
N PHE A 150 3.65 15.26 15.06
CA PHE A 150 2.63 16.14 14.52
C PHE A 150 1.90 15.43 13.37
N PRO A 151 0.61 15.72 13.14
CA PRO A 151 -0.16 15.16 12.03
C PRO A 151 0.30 15.72 10.69
N VAL A 152 0.29 14.86 9.66
CA VAL A 152 0.59 15.23 8.28
C VAL A 152 -0.49 14.65 7.38
N PHE A 153 -1.12 15.49 6.56
CA PHE A 153 -2.18 15.09 5.64
C PHE A 153 -1.84 15.52 4.22
N LEU A 154 -1.98 14.59 3.27
CA LEU A 154 -2.06 14.89 1.84
C LEU A 154 -3.51 15.18 1.50
N LEU A 155 -3.84 16.41 1.11
CA LEU A 155 -5.21 16.79 0.78
C LEU A 155 -5.66 16.12 -0.51
N SER A 156 -6.96 15.88 -0.70
CA SER A 156 -7.49 15.59 -2.04
C SER A 156 -7.45 16.85 -2.92
N GLU A 157 -7.74 16.72 -4.22
CA GLU A 157 -7.89 17.89 -5.09
C GLU A 157 -9.02 18.82 -4.62
N SER A 158 -10.17 18.25 -4.22
CA SER A 158 -11.31 19.00 -3.66
C SER A 158 -10.96 19.66 -2.33
N GLY A 159 -10.25 18.95 -1.45
CA GLY A 159 -9.77 19.46 -0.17
C GLY A 159 -8.77 20.59 -0.33
N THR A 160 -7.88 20.49 -1.33
CA THR A 160 -6.90 21.52 -1.67
C THR A 160 -7.58 22.81 -2.12
N LEU A 161 -8.53 22.72 -3.06
CA LEU A 161 -9.29 23.89 -3.55
C LEU A 161 -10.05 24.57 -2.41
N THR A 162 -10.75 23.78 -1.59
CA THR A 162 -11.51 24.29 -0.43
C THR A 162 -10.58 25.03 0.54
N LEU A 163 -9.41 24.46 0.84
CA LEU A 163 -8.44 25.08 1.74
C LEU A 163 -7.86 26.37 1.16
N GLN A 164 -7.52 26.38 -0.14
CA GLN A 164 -6.98 27.56 -0.81
C GLN A 164 -7.96 28.73 -0.78
N GLU A 165 -9.24 28.48 -1.01
CA GLU A 165 -10.28 29.50 -0.92
C GLU A 165 -10.35 30.12 0.47
N GLU A 166 -10.29 29.31 1.53
CA GLU A 166 -10.32 29.79 2.92
C GLU A 166 -9.05 30.59 3.27
N VAL A 167 -7.87 30.12 2.86
CA VAL A 167 -6.60 30.83 3.10
C VAL A 167 -6.58 32.17 2.39
N VAL A 168 -6.99 32.23 1.11
CA VAL A 168 -7.05 33.48 0.33
C VAL A 168 -8.10 34.43 0.91
N ARG A 169 -9.25 33.92 1.37
CA ARG A 169 -10.29 34.74 2.02
C ARG A 169 -9.76 35.37 3.30
N ASN A 170 -9.02 34.62 4.10
CA ASN A 170 -8.40 35.12 5.33
C ASN A 170 -7.39 36.24 5.04
N GLU A 171 -6.47 36.02 4.09
CA GLU A 171 -5.47 37.00 3.66
C GLU A 171 -6.11 38.31 3.15
N LYS A 172 -7.19 38.20 2.38
CA LYS A 172 -7.94 39.37 1.86
C LYS A 172 -8.70 40.12 2.94
N SER A 173 -9.20 39.43 3.97
CA SER A 173 -10.07 40.04 4.98
C SER A 173 -9.35 41.04 5.90
N LYS A 174 -8.01 40.94 6.07
CA LYS A 174 -7.18 41.78 6.96
C LYS A 174 -7.76 41.99 8.38
N LYS A 175 -8.66 41.12 8.84
CA LYS A 175 -9.26 41.21 10.16
C LYS A 175 -8.28 40.65 11.18
N SER A 176 -7.67 41.52 12.00
CA SER A 176 -6.69 41.11 13.02
C SER A 176 -7.25 40.19 14.12
N TYR A 177 -8.57 40.08 14.22
CA TYR A 177 -9.26 39.33 15.27
C TYR A 177 -9.76 37.93 14.83
N THR A 178 -9.58 37.55 13.56
CA THR A 178 -9.97 36.21 13.06
C THR A 178 -8.78 35.48 12.47
N SER A 179 -8.68 34.18 12.72
CA SER A 179 -7.67 33.31 12.12
C SER A 179 -8.31 32.03 11.61
N VAL A 180 -7.88 31.58 10.43
CA VAL A 180 -8.25 30.26 9.91
C VAL A 180 -7.34 29.21 10.54
N VAL A 181 -7.96 28.22 11.16
CA VAL A 181 -7.29 27.13 11.87
C VAL A 181 -7.64 25.79 11.26
N ALA A 182 -6.69 24.87 11.36
CA ALA A 182 -6.90 23.46 11.07
C ALA A 182 -6.99 22.68 12.38
N GLU A 183 -8.05 21.87 12.49
CA GLU A 183 -8.23 20.87 13.54
C GLU A 183 -7.86 19.49 13.00
N PHE A 184 -6.87 18.87 13.60
CA PHE A 184 -6.37 17.54 13.26
C PHE A 184 -6.80 16.53 14.32
N ASP A 185 -7.58 15.56 13.90
CA ASP A 185 -7.98 14.38 14.68
C ASP A 185 -7.19 13.18 14.17
N LEU A 186 -5.93 13.05 14.62
CA LEU A 186 -5.04 11.93 14.33
C LEU A 186 -4.45 11.41 15.65
N VAL A 187 -5.35 11.07 16.57
CA VAL A 187 -4.95 10.60 17.91
C VAL A 187 -4.82 9.09 17.91
N MET A 188 -3.57 8.63 17.86
CA MET A 188 -3.20 7.22 17.85
C MET A 188 -3.28 6.59 19.26
N GLN A 189 -3.77 5.35 19.37
CA GLN A 189 -3.95 4.68 20.67
C GLN A 189 -2.63 4.40 21.38
N THR A 190 -1.57 4.08 20.63
CA THR A 190 -0.23 3.91 21.20
C THR A 190 0.27 5.14 21.94
N MET A 191 0.00 6.35 21.41
CA MET A 191 0.35 7.61 22.06
C MET A 191 -0.53 7.90 23.29
N LYS A 192 -1.78 7.44 23.29
CA LYS A 192 -2.65 7.54 24.48
C LYS A 192 -2.17 6.65 25.62
N ALA A 193 -1.81 5.40 25.29
CA ALA A 193 -1.33 4.40 26.24
C ALA A 193 0.13 4.61 26.68
N GLY A 194 0.95 5.28 25.86
CA GLY A 194 2.38 5.47 26.13
C GLY A 194 3.22 4.25 25.75
N THR A 195 2.76 3.46 24.76
CA THR A 195 3.47 2.29 24.24
C THR A 195 4.32 2.70 23.04
N HIS A 196 5.65 2.56 23.14
CA HIS A 196 6.59 3.08 22.15
C HIS A 196 7.30 2.01 21.29
N ASP A 197 6.94 0.75 21.48
CA ASP A 197 7.48 -0.38 20.75
C ASP A 197 6.38 -1.42 20.48
N SER A 198 6.59 -2.29 19.49
CA SER A 198 5.60 -3.30 19.11
C SER A 198 5.29 -4.32 20.21
N GLU A 199 6.24 -4.64 21.10
CA GLU A 199 6.02 -5.65 22.14
C GLU A 199 5.08 -5.11 23.23
N SER A 200 5.38 -3.91 23.75
CA SER A 200 4.53 -3.19 24.70
C SER A 200 3.15 -2.91 24.11
N CYS A 201 3.11 -2.56 22.83
CA CYS A 201 1.88 -2.20 22.15
C CYS A 201 0.92 -3.38 21.94
N LEU A 202 1.44 -4.53 21.52
CA LEU A 202 0.64 -5.76 21.37
C LEU A 202 0.14 -6.28 22.72
N LYS A 203 0.96 -6.15 23.77
CA LYS A 203 0.59 -6.56 25.13
C LYS A 203 -0.56 -5.73 25.71
N GLU A 204 -0.59 -4.43 25.42
CA GLU A 204 -1.65 -3.51 25.85
C GLU A 204 -2.81 -3.42 24.83
N GLU A 205 -2.78 -4.22 23.76
CA GLU A 205 -3.81 -4.26 22.70
C GLU A 205 -4.07 -2.90 22.02
N THR A 206 -3.03 -2.07 21.93
CA THR A 206 -3.12 -0.69 21.37
C THR A 206 -2.73 -0.60 19.89
N CYS A 207 -2.32 -1.72 19.29
CA CYS A 207 -2.00 -1.88 17.87
C CYS A 207 -2.30 -3.30 17.39
N LEU A 208 -2.23 -3.46 16.07
CA LEU A 208 -2.29 -4.74 15.40
C LEU A 208 -1.02 -4.98 14.56
N PRO A 209 -0.59 -6.23 14.36
CA PRO A 209 0.55 -6.52 13.52
C PRO A 209 0.26 -6.23 12.05
N LEU A 210 1.30 -5.75 11.35
CA LEU A 210 1.25 -5.67 9.89
C LEU A 210 1.23 -7.06 9.30
N GLY A 211 0.35 -7.24 8.33
CA GLY A 211 0.25 -8.49 7.59
C GLY A 211 -1.04 -8.69 6.84
N GLY A 212 -1.67 -7.61 6.39
CA GLY A 212 -2.85 -7.69 5.56
C GLY A 212 -4.07 -6.99 6.11
N TYR A 213 -4.50 -5.84 5.56
CA TYR A 213 -5.76 -5.20 5.98
C TYR A 213 -6.90 -6.15 5.67
N ARG A 214 -7.60 -6.66 6.70
CA ARG A 214 -8.47 -7.83 6.53
C ARG A 214 -7.64 -8.92 5.82
N LEU A 215 -6.76 -9.62 6.54
CA LEU A 215 -5.97 -10.79 6.09
C LEU A 215 -5.65 -10.86 4.58
N ILE A 216 -4.76 -9.98 4.12
CA ILE A 216 -4.09 -10.15 2.83
C ILE A 216 -3.03 -11.25 3.02
N GLY A 217 -3.39 -12.47 2.64
CA GLY A 217 -2.41 -13.53 2.45
C GLY A 217 -1.68 -13.38 1.13
N SER A 218 -0.39 -13.71 1.10
CA SER A 218 0.30 -14.04 -0.16
C SER A 218 -0.49 -15.14 -0.87
N VAL A 219 -0.58 -15.08 -2.19
CA VAL A 219 -1.34 -16.04 -3.00
C VAL A 219 -0.37 -16.86 -3.79
N TRP A 220 -0.51 -18.19 -3.79
CA TRP A 220 0.21 -19.02 -4.74
C TRP A 220 -0.72 -19.95 -5.50
N SER A 221 -0.32 -20.30 -6.72
CA SER A 221 -1.00 -21.29 -7.54
C SER A 221 -0.01 -22.08 -8.39
N SER A 222 -0.34 -23.33 -8.71
CA SER A 222 0.46 -24.14 -9.64
C SER A 222 -0.24 -24.24 -11.00
N LEU A 223 0.51 -24.04 -12.10
CA LEU A 223 -0.04 -24.28 -13.44
C LEU A 223 -0.30 -25.77 -13.60
N ARG A 224 -1.57 -26.15 -13.76
CA ARG A 224 -2.07 -27.51 -13.51
C ARG A 224 -2.03 -27.84 -12.01
N PRO A 225 -3.16 -28.28 -11.43
CA PRO A 225 -3.23 -28.64 -10.02
C PRO A 225 -2.27 -29.79 -9.68
N ILE A 226 -1.45 -29.60 -8.63
CA ILE A 226 -0.65 -30.67 -8.04
C ILE A 226 -1.61 -31.69 -7.42
N ASN A 227 -1.47 -32.95 -7.82
CA ASN A 227 -2.25 -34.03 -7.22
C ASN A 227 -1.65 -34.43 -5.86
N ILE A 228 -2.29 -33.97 -4.78
CA ILE A 228 -1.86 -34.20 -3.39
C ILE A 228 -2.05 -35.68 -2.98
N SER A 229 -2.82 -36.46 -3.73
CA SER A 229 -3.17 -37.86 -3.40
C SER A 229 -2.23 -38.91 -4.01
N SER A 230 -1.47 -38.57 -5.05
CA SER A 230 -0.54 -39.50 -5.72
C SER A 230 0.89 -39.28 -5.22
N SER A 231 1.45 -40.29 -4.56
CA SER A 231 2.85 -40.34 -4.11
C SER A 231 3.86 -40.54 -5.25
N ASP A 232 3.40 -40.78 -6.47
CA ASP A 232 4.25 -41.10 -7.62
C ASP A 232 4.49 -39.86 -8.49
N HIS A 233 5.77 -39.43 -8.51
CA HIS A 233 6.39 -38.44 -9.40
C HIS A 233 6.20 -36.96 -9.06
N SER A 234 6.97 -36.46 -8.09
CA SER A 234 7.14 -35.02 -7.89
C SER A 234 8.08 -34.42 -8.94
N LYS A 235 7.54 -33.62 -9.86
CA LYS A 235 8.32 -32.88 -10.87
C LYS A 235 9.17 -31.78 -10.20
N PRO A 236 10.36 -31.44 -10.74
CA PRO A 236 11.09 -30.24 -10.31
C PRO A 236 10.22 -28.99 -10.45
N ILE A 237 10.37 -28.03 -9.54
CA ILE A 237 9.54 -26.83 -9.46
C ILE A 237 10.35 -25.61 -9.91
N ILE A 238 9.75 -24.82 -10.79
CA ILE A 238 10.18 -23.45 -11.09
C ILE A 238 9.21 -22.52 -10.40
N LEU A 239 9.70 -21.80 -9.38
CA LEU A 239 8.92 -20.82 -8.65
C LEU A 239 9.08 -19.47 -9.34
N THR A 240 7.99 -18.90 -9.84
CA THR A 240 7.97 -17.53 -10.36
C THR A 240 7.19 -16.65 -9.41
N MET A 241 7.73 -15.49 -9.02
CA MET A 241 7.10 -14.64 -8.03
C MET A 241 7.10 -13.16 -8.37
N ALA A 242 6.17 -12.42 -7.78
CA ALA A 242 6.09 -10.96 -7.82
C ALA A 242 5.54 -10.45 -6.49
N SER A 243 5.84 -9.20 -6.15
CA SER A 243 5.25 -8.52 -4.99
C SER A 243 3.95 -7.80 -5.38
N MET A 244 3.01 -7.71 -4.44
CA MET A 244 1.74 -6.97 -4.64
C MET A 244 1.57 -5.82 -3.66
N ASP A 245 2.49 -5.59 -2.73
CA ASP A 245 2.41 -4.50 -1.76
C ASP A 245 3.40 -3.37 -2.04
N SER A 246 2.94 -2.14 -1.81
CA SER A 246 3.78 -0.95 -1.85
C SER A 246 3.69 -0.18 -0.54
N ALA A 247 4.68 0.67 -0.29
CA ALA A 247 4.67 1.62 0.81
C ALA A 247 4.58 3.05 0.28
N SER A 248 4.10 3.96 1.13
CA SER A 248 4.07 5.39 0.86
C SER A 248 4.10 6.14 2.19
N PHE A 249 4.52 7.40 2.17
CA PHE A 249 4.41 8.29 3.34
C PHE A 249 2.94 8.47 3.77
N PHE A 250 2.01 8.40 2.80
CA PHE A 250 0.58 8.43 3.02
C PHE A 250 0.01 7.04 2.74
N ARG A 251 -0.40 6.34 3.80
CA ARG A 251 -0.81 4.92 3.78
C ARG A 251 -1.79 4.60 2.65
N ASP A 252 -2.82 5.43 2.53
CA ASP A 252 -3.95 5.22 1.61
C ASP A 252 -3.66 5.71 0.17
N LYS A 253 -2.47 6.26 -0.07
CA LYS A 253 -1.94 6.60 -1.40
C LYS A 253 -0.66 5.83 -1.66
N SER A 254 -0.82 4.52 -1.79
CA SER A 254 0.23 3.52 -2.00
C SER A 254 -0.07 2.70 -3.26
N LEU A 255 -0.19 3.37 -4.42
CA LEU A 255 -0.45 2.68 -5.69
C LEU A 255 0.75 1.86 -6.18
N GLY A 256 1.97 2.38 -6.07
CA GLY A 256 3.19 1.63 -6.43
C GLY A 256 3.17 1.11 -7.87
N ALA A 257 2.80 1.97 -8.83
CA ALA A 257 2.57 1.56 -10.22
C ALA A 257 3.77 0.88 -10.84
N GLU A 258 4.95 1.49 -10.76
CA GLU A 258 6.17 0.87 -11.28
C GLU A 258 6.68 -0.21 -10.35
N SER A 259 6.74 0.05 -9.04
CA SER A 259 7.19 -0.94 -8.06
C SER A 259 6.16 -1.12 -6.93
N PRO A 260 5.51 -2.29 -6.80
CA PRO A 260 5.75 -3.54 -7.55
C PRO A 260 4.71 -3.91 -8.62
N ILE A 261 3.66 -3.11 -8.82
CA ILE A 261 2.46 -3.57 -9.53
C ILE A 261 2.72 -3.84 -11.03
N SER A 262 3.68 -3.16 -11.66
CA SER A 262 4.09 -3.47 -13.04
C SER A 262 4.52 -4.93 -13.21
N GLY A 263 5.32 -5.46 -12.27
CA GLY A 263 5.78 -6.85 -12.25
C GLY A 263 4.67 -7.84 -11.95
N LEU A 264 3.75 -7.48 -11.04
CA LEU A 264 2.55 -8.27 -10.76
C LEU A 264 1.69 -8.43 -12.02
N ILE A 265 1.40 -7.33 -12.72
CA ILE A 265 0.59 -7.36 -13.95
C ILE A 265 1.31 -8.19 -15.02
N ALA A 266 2.63 -8.03 -15.17
CA ALA A 266 3.41 -8.83 -16.11
C ALA A 266 3.35 -10.34 -15.79
N LEU A 267 3.42 -10.71 -14.51
CA LEU A 267 3.27 -12.09 -14.06
C LEU A 267 1.87 -12.63 -14.37
N MET A 268 0.81 -11.90 -14.02
CA MET A 268 -0.58 -12.30 -14.28
C MET A 268 -0.85 -12.50 -15.77
N ALA A 269 -0.35 -11.59 -16.61
CA ALA A 269 -0.49 -11.67 -18.05
C ALA A 269 0.33 -12.84 -18.64
N ALA A 270 1.48 -13.17 -18.05
CA ALA A 270 2.25 -14.36 -18.41
C ALA A 270 1.51 -15.66 -18.04
N VAL A 271 0.87 -15.71 -16.87
CA VAL A 271 0.02 -16.84 -16.45
C VAL A 271 -1.16 -17.02 -17.41
N ASP A 272 -1.84 -15.93 -17.78
CA ASP A 272 -2.91 -15.95 -18.78
C ASP A 272 -2.42 -16.51 -20.12
N ALA A 273 -1.30 -16.01 -20.64
CA ALA A 273 -0.74 -16.51 -21.90
C ALA A 273 -0.37 -18.01 -21.84
N LEU A 274 0.18 -18.47 -20.72
CA LEU A 274 0.53 -19.88 -20.50
C LEU A 274 -0.69 -20.78 -20.35
N SER A 275 -1.80 -20.28 -19.81
CA SER A 275 -3.04 -21.07 -19.61
C SER A 275 -3.67 -21.56 -20.91
N HIS A 276 -3.44 -20.84 -22.02
CA HIS A 276 -3.98 -21.16 -23.34
C HIS A 276 -3.09 -22.09 -24.17
N VAL A 277 -1.95 -22.54 -23.63
CA VAL A 277 -1.01 -23.40 -24.36
C VAL A 277 -1.47 -24.86 -24.30
N ASP A 278 -1.47 -25.54 -25.44
CA ASP A 278 -1.79 -26.97 -25.52
C ASP A 278 -0.65 -27.85 -24.99
N GLY A 279 -0.99 -29.01 -24.42
CA GLY A 279 -0.01 -30.01 -24.02
C GLY A 279 0.72 -29.74 -22.69
N LEU A 280 0.17 -28.87 -21.83
CA LEU A 280 0.71 -28.58 -20.49
C LEU A 280 0.93 -29.85 -19.62
N ASP A 281 0.16 -30.91 -19.84
CA ASP A 281 0.30 -32.16 -19.09
C ASP A 281 1.65 -32.88 -19.35
N LYS A 282 2.27 -32.59 -20.51
CA LYS A 282 3.56 -33.18 -20.94
C LYS A 282 4.78 -32.43 -20.43
N LEU A 283 4.61 -31.33 -19.70
CA LEU A 283 5.73 -30.55 -19.17
C LEU A 283 6.56 -31.38 -18.18
N SER A 284 7.88 -31.25 -18.29
CA SER A 284 8.85 -31.97 -17.45
C SER A 284 8.96 -31.38 -16.05
N LYS A 285 8.65 -30.08 -15.89
CA LYS A 285 8.72 -29.33 -14.64
C LYS A 285 7.37 -28.71 -14.29
N GLN A 286 7.15 -28.52 -12.99
CA GLN A 286 6.00 -27.85 -12.44
C GLN A 286 6.25 -26.34 -12.37
N LEU A 287 5.36 -25.55 -12.93
CA LEU A 287 5.38 -24.09 -12.78
C LEU A 287 4.51 -23.71 -11.58
N VAL A 288 5.08 -22.94 -10.65
CA VAL A 288 4.38 -22.41 -9.48
C VAL A 288 4.52 -20.89 -9.48
N PHE A 289 3.42 -20.20 -9.29
CA PHE A 289 3.33 -18.75 -9.23
C PHE A 289 3.06 -18.31 -7.80
N LEU A 290 3.83 -17.38 -7.27
CA LEU A 290 3.66 -16.80 -5.93
C LEU A 290 3.55 -15.28 -6.02
N VAL A 291 2.49 -14.73 -5.47
CA VAL A 291 2.31 -13.29 -5.29
C VAL A 291 2.45 -12.98 -3.81
N SER A 292 3.55 -12.33 -3.46
CA SER A 292 3.92 -12.04 -2.07
C SER A 292 3.42 -10.67 -1.63
N THR A 293 3.04 -10.55 -0.35
CA THR A 293 2.67 -9.29 0.30
C THR A 293 3.46 -9.07 1.58
N GLY A 294 3.55 -7.81 2.02
CA GLY A 294 4.43 -7.41 3.10
C GLY A 294 5.92 -7.42 2.71
N GLU A 295 6.23 -7.42 1.41
CA GLU A 295 7.60 -7.36 0.91
C GLU A 295 8.22 -5.98 1.16
N ALA A 296 7.44 -4.89 1.19
CA ALA A 296 7.93 -3.56 1.53
C ALA A 296 8.29 -3.40 3.02
N TRP A 297 7.84 -4.32 3.87
CA TRP A 297 7.93 -4.26 5.34
C TRP A 297 8.88 -5.31 5.93
N GLY A 298 9.96 -5.64 5.22
CA GLY A 298 10.95 -6.60 5.70
C GLY A 298 10.74 -8.01 5.18
N TYR A 299 10.19 -8.16 3.98
CA TYR A 299 9.94 -9.46 3.35
C TYR A 299 9.03 -10.38 4.18
N LEU A 300 7.99 -9.81 4.81
CA LEU A 300 7.12 -10.54 5.75
C LEU A 300 6.46 -11.75 5.08
N GLY A 301 5.93 -11.58 3.86
CA GLY A 301 5.24 -12.64 3.12
C GLY A 301 6.16 -13.76 2.67
N SER A 302 7.28 -13.43 2.02
CA SER A 302 8.23 -14.41 1.51
C SER A 302 8.94 -15.17 2.64
N ARG A 303 9.29 -14.50 3.74
CA ARG A 303 9.86 -15.16 4.93
C ARG A 303 8.84 -16.07 5.60
N ARG A 304 7.59 -15.64 5.75
CA ARG A 304 6.54 -16.49 6.31
C ARG A 304 6.25 -17.69 5.40
N PHE A 305 6.17 -17.50 4.08
CA PHE A 305 6.04 -18.59 3.12
C PHE A 305 7.15 -19.65 3.28
N LEU A 306 8.40 -19.21 3.44
CA LEU A 306 9.51 -20.11 3.70
C LEU A 306 9.36 -20.85 5.05
N LEU A 307 8.87 -20.20 6.09
CA LEU A 307 8.58 -20.87 7.37
C LEU A 307 7.46 -21.91 7.22
N GLU A 308 6.37 -21.57 6.54
CA GLU A 308 5.25 -22.48 6.29
C GLU A 308 5.71 -23.75 5.52
N LEU A 309 6.67 -23.59 4.60
CA LEU A 309 7.30 -24.72 3.89
C LEU A 309 8.10 -25.65 4.82
N ASP A 310 8.78 -25.11 5.83
CA ASP A 310 9.50 -25.94 6.81
C ASP A 310 8.54 -26.66 7.76
N LEU A 311 7.45 -25.99 8.13
CA LEU A 311 6.40 -26.54 8.99
C LEU A 311 5.47 -27.51 8.25
N GLN A 312 5.55 -27.57 6.91
CA GLN A 312 4.65 -28.35 6.05
C GLN A 312 3.17 -28.08 6.33
N SER A 313 2.81 -26.82 6.53
CA SER A 313 1.44 -26.45 6.88
C SER A 313 0.46 -26.61 5.72
N ASP A 314 -0.84 -26.55 6.03
CA ASP A 314 -1.91 -26.62 5.03
C ASP A 314 -1.87 -25.48 4.00
N ALA A 315 -1.22 -24.35 4.31
CA ALA A 315 -1.10 -23.21 3.42
C ALA A 315 -0.22 -23.50 2.20
N VAL A 316 0.77 -24.39 2.34
CA VAL A 316 1.76 -24.73 1.29
C VAL A 316 1.69 -26.21 0.88
N ARG A 317 0.60 -26.88 1.27
CA ARG A 317 0.41 -28.31 1.03
C ARG A 317 0.56 -28.66 -0.45
N GLY A 318 1.47 -29.59 -0.74
CA GLY A 318 1.81 -30.04 -2.10
C GLY A 318 3.12 -29.44 -2.63
N LEU A 319 3.69 -28.43 -1.97
CA LEU A 319 5.02 -27.90 -2.28
C LEU A 319 6.07 -28.56 -1.39
N ASN A 320 7.24 -28.83 -1.98
CA ASN A 320 8.42 -29.26 -1.25
C ASN A 320 9.61 -28.39 -1.67
N SER A 321 10.25 -27.75 -0.70
CA SER A 321 11.40 -26.86 -0.92
C SER A 321 12.59 -27.55 -1.58
N SER A 322 12.76 -28.87 -1.39
CA SER A 322 13.84 -29.63 -2.02
C SER A 322 13.69 -29.80 -3.53
N LEU A 323 12.50 -29.54 -4.08
CA LEU A 323 12.20 -29.64 -5.51
C LEU A 323 12.39 -28.32 -6.25
N PHE A 324 12.69 -27.23 -5.54
CA PHE A 324 12.87 -25.91 -6.16
C PHE A 324 14.20 -25.89 -6.93
N GLU A 325 14.11 -25.93 -8.27
CA GLU A 325 15.28 -25.88 -9.15
C GLU A 325 15.72 -24.43 -9.41
N MET A 326 14.74 -23.52 -9.57
CA MET A 326 14.97 -22.13 -9.92
C MET A 326 13.87 -21.23 -9.35
N VAL A 327 14.26 -20.05 -8.87
CA VAL A 327 13.34 -18.98 -8.44
C VAL A 327 13.49 -17.78 -9.38
N VAL A 328 12.40 -17.37 -10.01
CA VAL A 328 12.36 -16.21 -10.93
C VAL A 328 11.45 -15.14 -10.33
N GLU A 329 12.01 -14.01 -9.92
CA GLU A 329 11.22 -12.87 -9.45
C GLU A 329 11.05 -11.84 -10.57
N VAL A 330 9.83 -11.34 -10.73
CA VAL A 330 9.49 -10.25 -11.63
C VAL A 330 9.36 -8.99 -10.78
N GLY A 331 10.32 -8.08 -10.96
CA GLY A 331 10.37 -6.80 -10.26
C GLY A 331 9.69 -5.69 -11.06
N SER A 332 10.34 -4.54 -11.11
CA SER A 332 9.86 -3.33 -11.79
C SER A 332 10.16 -3.45 -13.29
N VAL A 333 9.10 -3.55 -14.11
CA VAL A 333 9.21 -3.80 -15.56
C VAL A 333 8.42 -2.81 -16.41
N GLY A 334 7.85 -1.77 -15.81
CA GLY A 334 6.98 -0.83 -16.52
C GLY A 334 7.73 0.33 -17.17
N LYS A 335 9.02 0.57 -16.89
CA LYS A 335 9.83 1.62 -17.55
C LYS A 335 10.95 1.09 -18.45
N GLY A 336 10.88 -0.17 -18.87
CA GLY A 336 11.85 -0.76 -19.80
C GLY A 336 11.83 -0.12 -21.21
N PHE A 337 10.76 0.60 -21.57
CA PHE A 337 10.64 1.24 -22.88
C PHE A 337 11.49 2.51 -22.98
N ASN A 338 12.55 2.47 -23.78
CA ASN A 338 13.40 3.61 -24.05
C ASN A 338 13.74 3.70 -25.55
N GLN A 339 13.44 4.84 -26.19
CA GLN A 339 13.78 5.13 -27.60
C GLN A 339 13.34 4.03 -28.60
N GLY A 340 12.20 3.38 -28.37
CA GLY A 340 11.67 2.33 -29.25
C GLY A 340 12.22 0.92 -29.00
N ILE A 341 13.04 0.74 -27.96
CA ILE A 341 13.60 -0.54 -27.52
C ILE A 341 13.10 -0.84 -26.10
N GLN A 342 12.70 -2.08 -25.86
CA GLN A 342 12.34 -2.57 -24.52
C GLN A 342 13.56 -3.23 -23.90
N ASN A 343 14.18 -2.59 -22.90
CA ASN A 343 15.38 -3.11 -22.23
C ASN A 343 15.02 -3.68 -20.86
N PHE A 344 15.44 -4.92 -20.62
CA PHE A 344 15.33 -5.59 -19.34
C PHE A 344 16.68 -6.17 -18.91
N TYR A 345 16.83 -6.36 -17.60
CA TYR A 345 18.04 -6.85 -16.98
C TYR A 345 17.75 -8.04 -16.06
N ALA A 346 18.51 -9.11 -16.24
CA ALA A 346 18.50 -10.26 -15.36
C ALA A 346 19.56 -10.10 -14.28
N HIS A 347 19.12 -9.75 -13.07
CA HIS A 347 19.95 -9.71 -11.87
C HIS A 347 20.03 -11.10 -11.28
N SER A 348 21.23 -11.59 -11.02
CA SER A 348 21.43 -12.96 -10.54
C SER A 348 22.58 -13.02 -9.55
N THR A 349 22.57 -14.05 -8.72
CA THR A 349 23.65 -14.31 -7.77
C THR A 349 24.02 -15.79 -7.76
N GLY A 350 25.31 -16.05 -7.61
CA GLY A 350 25.89 -17.39 -7.74
C GLY A 350 26.03 -17.84 -9.20
N VAL A 351 26.63 -19.02 -9.38
CA VAL A 351 26.76 -19.70 -10.68
C VAL A 351 26.21 -21.10 -10.52
N SER A 352 25.16 -21.44 -11.27
CA SER A 352 24.57 -22.78 -11.27
C SER A 352 24.17 -23.21 -12.67
N SER A 353 24.02 -24.52 -12.88
CA SER A 353 23.51 -25.05 -14.15
C SER A 353 22.09 -24.56 -14.45
N ALA A 354 21.24 -24.48 -13.42
CA ALA A 354 19.87 -23.97 -13.54
C ALA A 354 19.84 -22.49 -13.96
N LEU A 355 20.77 -21.68 -13.42
CA LEU A 355 20.91 -20.28 -13.80
C LEU A 355 21.28 -20.12 -15.28
N ASN A 356 22.30 -20.86 -15.75
CA ASN A 356 22.72 -20.80 -17.15
C ASN A 356 21.60 -21.24 -18.10
N LYS A 357 20.87 -22.32 -17.76
CA LYS A 357 19.67 -22.74 -18.51
C LYS A 357 18.60 -21.65 -18.57
N THR A 358 18.41 -20.91 -17.49
CA THR A 358 17.43 -19.81 -17.42
C THR A 358 17.86 -18.61 -18.25
N LEU A 359 19.14 -18.23 -18.19
CA LEU A 359 19.68 -17.17 -19.05
C LEU A 359 19.61 -17.54 -20.53
N ASP A 360 19.85 -18.80 -20.88
CA ASP A 360 19.69 -19.30 -22.25
C ASP A 360 18.21 -19.31 -22.69
N ALA A 361 17.30 -19.67 -21.78
CA ALA A 361 15.86 -19.60 -22.04
C ALA A 361 15.38 -18.16 -22.27
N LEU A 362 15.87 -17.20 -21.48
CA LEU A 362 15.60 -15.77 -21.68
C LEU A 362 16.10 -15.27 -23.04
N LYS A 363 17.31 -15.67 -23.45
CA LYS A 363 17.85 -15.32 -24.78
C LYS A 363 17.02 -15.91 -25.91
N ARG A 364 16.57 -17.17 -25.78
CA ARG A 364 15.67 -17.79 -26.78
C ARG A 364 14.32 -17.08 -26.85
N ALA A 365 13.77 -16.70 -25.70
CA ALA A 365 12.54 -15.91 -25.64
C ALA A 365 12.73 -14.55 -26.31
N GLN A 366 13.85 -13.86 -26.07
CA GLN A 366 14.23 -12.63 -26.75
C GLN A 366 14.34 -12.82 -28.27
N ASP A 367 15.01 -13.87 -28.73
CA ASP A 367 15.17 -14.17 -30.16
C ASP A 367 13.82 -14.37 -30.86
N SER A 368 12.84 -14.94 -30.15
CA SER A 368 11.47 -15.11 -30.64
C SER A 368 10.65 -13.81 -30.65
N LEU A 369 11.11 -12.77 -29.95
CA LEU A 369 10.49 -11.44 -29.80
C LEU A 369 11.22 -10.36 -30.61
N LYS A 370 12.08 -10.73 -31.57
CA LYS A 370 12.85 -9.78 -32.38
C LYS A 370 11.98 -8.75 -33.14
N SER A 371 10.73 -9.08 -33.45
CA SER A 371 9.78 -8.13 -34.04
C SER A 371 9.40 -6.98 -33.10
N ASP A 372 9.56 -7.17 -31.79
CA ASP A 372 9.03 -6.29 -30.75
C ASP A 372 10.15 -5.46 -30.07
N ASN A 373 11.36 -5.48 -30.65
CA ASN A 373 12.56 -4.77 -30.16
C ASN A 373 12.86 -5.00 -28.67
N VAL A 374 12.69 -6.24 -28.20
CA VAL A 374 12.98 -6.62 -26.82
C VAL A 374 14.45 -7.02 -26.68
N THR A 375 15.11 -6.50 -25.65
CA THR A 375 16.47 -6.85 -25.27
C THR A 375 16.50 -7.28 -23.81
N ILE A 376 17.19 -8.38 -23.53
CA ILE A 376 17.47 -8.84 -22.16
C ILE A 376 18.98 -9.00 -22.01
N SER A 377 19.54 -8.37 -21.00
CA SER A 377 20.97 -8.45 -20.69
C SER A 377 21.18 -8.94 -19.27
N SER A 378 22.32 -9.59 -19.00
CA SER A 378 22.73 -9.81 -17.62
C SER A 378 23.10 -8.48 -16.97
N ALA A 379 22.68 -8.30 -15.72
CA ALA A 379 22.99 -7.09 -14.98
C ALA A 379 24.51 -6.91 -14.77
N SER A 380 24.94 -5.66 -14.62
CA SER A 380 26.33 -5.26 -14.48
C SER A 380 26.96 -5.85 -13.23
N ALA A 381 28.18 -6.38 -13.39
CA ALA A 381 29.01 -6.85 -12.27
C ALA A 381 29.41 -5.74 -11.27
N SER A 382 29.08 -4.47 -11.57
CA SER A 382 29.29 -3.33 -10.67
C SER A 382 28.24 -3.23 -9.56
N ASN A 383 27.09 -3.88 -9.72
CA ASN A 383 26.05 -3.94 -8.69
C ASN A 383 26.29 -5.16 -7.77
N PRO A 384 25.70 -5.20 -6.55
CA PRO A 384 25.96 -6.25 -5.58
C PRO A 384 25.26 -7.60 -5.89
N GLY A 385 24.71 -7.78 -7.09
CA GLY A 385 24.15 -9.04 -7.59
C GLY A 385 22.63 -8.99 -7.78
N ILE A 386 21.89 -8.78 -6.68
CA ILE A 386 20.42 -8.69 -6.73
C ILE A 386 19.89 -7.42 -6.04
N PRO A 387 18.88 -6.75 -6.63
CA PRO A 387 18.20 -5.62 -6.02
C PRO A 387 17.32 -6.08 -4.84
N PRO A 388 16.84 -5.15 -3.98
CA PRO A 388 15.88 -5.44 -2.92
C PRO A 388 14.66 -6.15 -3.50
N SER A 389 14.47 -7.40 -3.11
CA SER A 389 13.52 -8.32 -3.73
C SER A 389 13.23 -9.49 -2.79
N SER A 390 12.09 -10.14 -2.97
CA SER A 390 11.65 -11.30 -2.19
C SER A 390 12.69 -12.43 -2.23
N LEU A 391 13.46 -12.54 -3.32
CA LEU A 391 14.55 -13.49 -3.52
C LEU A 391 15.64 -13.36 -2.46
N MET A 392 15.83 -12.18 -1.86
CA MET A 392 16.75 -12.01 -0.74
C MET A 392 16.40 -12.93 0.44
N ALA A 393 15.11 -13.12 0.74
CA ALA A 393 14.67 -14.01 1.81
C ALA A 393 15.05 -15.47 1.52
N PHE A 394 14.88 -15.92 0.27
CA PHE A 394 15.24 -17.27 -0.17
C PHE A 394 16.74 -17.52 -0.09
N LEU A 395 17.55 -16.59 -0.58
CA LEU A 395 19.02 -16.72 -0.55
C LEU A 395 19.59 -16.66 0.86
N LYS A 396 18.94 -15.91 1.75
CA LYS A 396 19.34 -15.81 3.15
C LYS A 396 19.06 -17.11 3.91
N LYS A 397 17.95 -17.77 3.60
CA LYS A 397 17.63 -19.09 4.15
C LYS A 397 18.49 -20.19 3.55
N ASN A 398 18.70 -20.19 2.24
CA ASN A 398 19.55 -21.13 1.53
C ASN A 398 20.36 -20.42 0.45
N SER A 399 21.65 -20.22 0.72
CA SER A 399 22.57 -19.54 -0.20
C SER A 399 22.85 -20.30 -1.50
N LEU A 400 22.46 -21.58 -1.57
CA LEU A 400 22.56 -22.40 -2.79
C LEU A 400 21.34 -22.25 -3.71
N THR A 401 20.32 -21.50 -3.30
CA THR A 401 19.13 -21.25 -4.12
C THR A 401 19.54 -20.52 -5.40
N SER A 402 19.20 -21.10 -6.55
CA SER A 402 19.40 -20.44 -7.83
C SER A 402 18.24 -19.49 -8.10
N GLY A 403 18.53 -18.22 -8.36
CA GLY A 403 17.48 -17.26 -8.65
C GLY A 403 17.90 -16.09 -9.53
N ILE A 404 16.91 -15.54 -10.24
CA ILE A 404 17.01 -14.34 -11.08
C ILE A 404 15.91 -13.37 -10.68
N VAL A 405 16.24 -12.08 -10.62
CA VAL A 405 15.27 -10.98 -10.59
C VAL A 405 15.29 -10.28 -11.94
N LEU A 406 14.13 -10.19 -12.59
CA LEU A 406 13.95 -9.46 -13.84
C LEU A 406 13.51 -8.03 -13.53
N GLU A 407 14.28 -7.06 -13.98
CA GLU A 407 14.05 -5.62 -13.75
C GLU A 407 14.21 -4.82 -15.05
N ASP A 408 13.72 -3.58 -15.07
CA ASP A 408 13.93 -2.60 -16.15
C ASP A 408 15.23 -1.79 -16.02
N PHE A 409 15.98 -1.98 -14.93
CA PHE A 409 17.20 -1.23 -14.63
C PHE A 409 18.42 -2.13 -14.44
N ASP A 410 19.61 -1.58 -14.73
CA ASP A 410 20.89 -2.27 -14.59
C ASP A 410 21.56 -2.07 -13.21
N THR A 411 21.64 -0.81 -12.76
CA THR A 411 22.42 -0.45 -11.56
C THR A 411 21.61 0.33 -10.53
N VAL A 412 20.78 1.27 -10.94
CA VAL A 412 19.93 2.08 -10.06
C VAL A 412 18.51 2.08 -10.58
N PHE A 413 17.53 2.20 -9.69
CA PHE A 413 16.12 2.16 -10.08
C PHE A 413 15.79 3.17 -11.18
N SER A 414 15.09 2.71 -12.23
CA SER A 414 14.46 3.57 -13.23
C SER A 414 13.30 4.37 -12.63
N ASN A 415 12.66 3.81 -11.59
CA ASN A 415 11.57 4.46 -10.87
C ASN A 415 12.06 5.67 -10.06
N LYS A 416 11.53 6.85 -10.40
CA LYS A 416 11.82 8.12 -9.73
C LYS A 416 10.90 8.42 -8.55
N PHE A 417 9.91 7.55 -8.33
CA PHE A 417 8.86 7.71 -7.33
C PHE A 417 8.73 6.47 -6.44
N TYR A 418 9.81 5.69 -6.27
CA TYR A 418 9.80 4.45 -5.48
C TYR A 418 9.20 4.66 -4.08
N HIS A 419 8.15 3.90 -3.76
CA HIS A 419 7.35 4.01 -2.53
C HIS A 419 6.82 5.43 -2.24
N SER A 420 6.43 6.16 -3.28
CA SER A 420 5.81 7.48 -3.19
C SER A 420 4.35 7.41 -3.62
N HIS A 421 3.55 8.35 -3.12
CA HIS A 421 2.18 8.58 -3.58
C HIS A 421 2.12 9.07 -5.05
N LEU A 422 3.25 9.48 -5.62
CA LEU A 422 3.39 9.88 -7.02
C LEU A 422 3.67 8.71 -7.98
N ASP A 423 3.83 7.49 -7.47
CA ASP A 423 4.01 6.29 -8.29
C ASP A 423 2.66 5.81 -8.84
N GLU A 424 2.11 6.60 -9.77
CA GLU A 424 0.80 6.39 -10.39
C GLU A 424 0.92 5.80 -11.80
N LEU A 425 -0.22 5.48 -12.43
CA LEU A 425 -0.31 4.91 -13.79
C LEU A 425 0.52 5.69 -14.83
N SER A 426 0.68 7.01 -14.68
CA SER A 426 1.46 7.85 -15.60
C SER A 426 2.97 7.54 -15.59
N ASN A 427 3.46 6.85 -14.56
CA ASN A 427 4.86 6.49 -14.38
C ASN A 427 5.27 5.23 -15.17
N VAL A 428 4.29 4.46 -15.67
CA VAL A 428 4.51 3.14 -16.31
C VAL A 428 4.03 3.10 -17.75
N ASN A 429 4.58 2.17 -18.55
CA ASN A 429 4.24 1.98 -19.95
C ASN A 429 3.65 0.58 -20.21
N SER A 430 2.44 0.53 -20.79
CA SER A 430 1.74 -0.73 -21.07
C SER A 430 2.52 -1.65 -22.01
N SER A 431 3.13 -1.10 -23.06
CA SER A 431 3.95 -1.86 -24.01
C SER A 431 5.15 -2.53 -23.34
N SER A 432 5.72 -1.90 -22.30
CA SER A 432 6.83 -2.48 -21.53
C SER A 432 6.37 -3.68 -20.71
N ILE A 433 5.24 -3.55 -20.02
CA ILE A 433 4.64 -4.65 -19.24
C ILE A 433 4.26 -5.82 -20.15
N VAL A 434 3.69 -5.56 -21.33
CA VAL A 434 3.36 -6.61 -22.33
C VAL A 434 4.62 -7.33 -22.82
N ALA A 435 5.70 -6.59 -23.10
CA ALA A 435 6.97 -7.16 -23.53
C ALA A 435 7.60 -8.05 -22.44
N ALA A 436 7.59 -7.57 -21.18
CA ALA A 436 8.04 -8.34 -20.03
C ALA A 436 7.21 -9.61 -19.84
N ALA A 437 5.88 -9.51 -19.86
CA ALA A 437 4.98 -10.67 -19.76
C ALA A 437 5.25 -11.71 -20.85
N SER A 438 5.48 -11.25 -22.09
CA SER A 438 5.77 -12.14 -23.22
C SER A 438 7.11 -12.83 -23.06
N LEU A 439 8.12 -12.11 -22.57
CA LEU A 439 9.44 -12.64 -22.27
C LEU A 439 9.36 -13.70 -21.17
N ILE A 440 8.61 -13.43 -20.09
CA ILE A 440 8.43 -14.34 -18.95
C ILE A 440 7.70 -15.62 -19.40
N ALA A 441 6.55 -15.48 -20.06
CA ALA A 441 5.75 -16.63 -20.51
C ALA A 441 6.55 -17.58 -21.39
N ARG A 442 7.26 -17.05 -22.40
CA ARG A 442 8.09 -17.84 -23.31
C ARG A 442 9.30 -18.46 -22.61
N THR A 443 9.89 -17.77 -21.63
CA THR A 443 10.99 -18.29 -20.82
C THR A 443 10.53 -19.47 -19.97
N LEU A 444 9.42 -19.32 -19.25
CA LEU A 444 8.87 -20.37 -18.39
C LEU A 444 8.44 -21.60 -19.19
N TYR A 445 7.82 -21.41 -20.35
CA TYR A 445 7.49 -22.52 -21.24
C TYR A 445 8.74 -23.26 -21.75
N THR A 446 9.79 -22.52 -22.10
CA THR A 446 11.08 -23.09 -22.51
C THR A 446 11.72 -23.90 -21.39
N LEU A 447 11.70 -23.37 -20.17
CA LEU A 447 12.25 -24.04 -18.99
C LEU A 447 11.45 -25.29 -18.59
N ALA A 448 10.12 -25.26 -18.71
CA ALA A 448 9.27 -26.37 -18.33
C ALA A 448 9.28 -27.54 -19.33
N SER A 449 9.59 -27.27 -20.59
CA SER A 449 9.56 -28.30 -21.64
C SER A 449 10.85 -29.15 -21.71
N ASP A 450 12.01 -28.63 -21.27
CA ASP A 450 13.37 -29.25 -21.33
C ASP A 450 13.80 -29.86 -22.70
N THR A 451 12.96 -29.77 -23.74
CA THR A 451 13.25 -30.25 -25.10
C THR A 451 14.19 -29.29 -25.81
N LYS A 452 15.32 -29.81 -26.30
CA LYS A 452 16.32 -29.04 -27.06
C LYS A 452 15.79 -28.50 -28.40
N ASP A 453 14.69 -29.08 -28.92
CA ASP A 453 14.09 -28.76 -30.21
C ASP A 453 12.72 -28.08 -30.09
N LEU A 454 12.59 -27.08 -29.20
CA LEU A 454 11.45 -26.17 -29.26
C LEU A 454 11.57 -25.32 -30.52
N SER A 455 10.66 -25.51 -31.48
CA SER A 455 10.64 -24.67 -32.68
C SER A 455 10.26 -23.24 -32.30
N SER A 456 10.87 -22.26 -32.97
CA SER A 456 10.52 -20.84 -32.80
C SER A 456 9.02 -20.59 -32.99
N SER A 457 8.35 -21.39 -33.82
CA SER A 457 6.90 -21.35 -34.04
C SER A 457 6.06 -21.67 -32.79
N SER A 458 6.53 -22.55 -31.89
CA SER A 458 5.83 -22.85 -30.64
C SER A 458 5.92 -21.68 -29.66
N LEU A 459 7.06 -20.98 -29.64
CA LEU A 459 7.22 -19.78 -28.79
C LEU A 459 6.41 -18.60 -29.32
N THR A 460 6.34 -18.40 -30.65
CA THR A 460 5.55 -17.33 -31.25
C THR A 460 4.04 -17.57 -31.16
N ALA A 461 3.61 -18.80 -30.91
CA ALA A 461 2.20 -19.12 -30.62
C ALA A 461 1.76 -18.59 -29.25
N ILE A 462 2.69 -18.45 -28.28
CA ILE A 462 2.41 -17.86 -26.97
C ILE A 462 2.31 -16.35 -27.13
N LYS A 463 1.08 -15.84 -27.08
CA LYS A 463 0.73 -14.44 -27.23
C LYS A 463 0.11 -13.91 -25.95
N VAL A 464 0.67 -12.83 -25.44
CA VAL A 464 0.08 -12.08 -24.33
C VAL A 464 -1.08 -11.23 -24.84
N ASN A 465 -2.18 -11.23 -24.09
CA ASN A 465 -3.33 -10.39 -24.38
C ASN A 465 -3.05 -8.93 -23.93
N VAL A 466 -2.84 -8.04 -24.90
CA VAL A 466 -2.58 -6.61 -24.64
C VAL A 466 -3.76 -5.94 -23.93
N SER A 467 -4.99 -6.25 -24.34
CA SER A 467 -6.21 -5.68 -23.73
C SER A 467 -6.34 -6.07 -22.27
N LEU A 468 -5.93 -7.28 -21.90
CA LEU A 468 -5.93 -7.73 -20.51
C LEU A 468 -4.92 -6.94 -19.67
N VAL A 469 -3.73 -6.67 -20.21
CA VAL A 469 -2.72 -5.87 -19.51
C VAL A 469 -3.24 -4.44 -19.27
N GLU A 470 -3.80 -3.81 -20.29
CA GLU A 470 -4.36 -2.46 -20.18
C GLU A 470 -5.54 -2.40 -19.19
N GLU A 471 -6.41 -3.42 -19.20
CA GLU A 471 -7.51 -3.52 -18.24
C GLU A 471 -6.98 -3.72 -16.81
N LEU A 472 -6.01 -4.62 -16.58
CA LEU A 472 -5.37 -4.81 -15.27
C LEU A 472 -4.71 -3.53 -14.75
N MET A 473 -4.02 -2.78 -15.63
CA MET A 473 -3.46 -1.47 -15.29
C MET A 473 -4.56 -0.49 -14.89
N GLY A 474 -5.67 -0.45 -15.64
CA GLY A 474 -6.82 0.38 -15.30
C GLY A 474 -7.47 0.02 -13.96
N CYS A 475 -7.60 -1.27 -13.66
CA CYS A 475 -8.23 -1.77 -12.44
C CYS A 475 -7.37 -1.57 -11.19
N LEU A 476 -6.05 -1.82 -11.30
CA LEU A 476 -5.14 -1.84 -10.16
C LEU A 476 -4.41 -0.51 -9.92
N LEU A 477 -4.37 0.41 -10.90
CA LEU A 477 -3.59 1.67 -10.80
C LEU A 477 -4.43 2.94 -10.92
N ARG A 478 -5.76 2.84 -10.96
CA ARG A 478 -6.67 4.00 -10.96
C ARG A 478 -7.77 3.83 -9.93
N CYS A 479 -8.33 4.93 -9.44
CA CYS A 479 -9.52 4.90 -8.60
C CYS A 479 -10.85 4.83 -9.40
N ASP A 480 -10.83 5.24 -10.68
CA ASP A 480 -12.01 5.30 -11.54
C ASP A 480 -11.68 4.72 -12.94
N PRO A 481 -12.24 3.57 -13.34
CA PRO A 481 -13.22 2.76 -12.58
C PRO A 481 -12.60 1.95 -11.42
N GLY A 482 -11.27 1.80 -11.38
CA GLY A 482 -10.55 1.04 -10.36
C GLY A 482 -11.02 -0.40 -10.21
N LEU A 483 -11.19 -0.87 -8.97
CA LEU A 483 -11.70 -2.21 -8.67
C LEU A 483 -13.16 -2.43 -9.12
N SER A 484 -13.87 -1.38 -9.54
CA SER A 484 -15.20 -1.51 -10.16
C SER A 484 -15.15 -1.76 -11.67
N CYS A 485 -13.99 -2.05 -12.23
CA CYS A 485 -13.86 -2.50 -13.62
C CYS A 485 -14.53 -3.87 -13.85
N GLU A 486 -14.89 -4.15 -15.11
CA GLU A 486 -15.62 -5.37 -15.48
C GLU A 486 -14.83 -6.65 -15.17
N LEU A 487 -13.51 -6.66 -15.40
CA LEU A 487 -12.65 -7.80 -15.03
C LEU A 487 -12.72 -8.15 -13.55
N VAL A 488 -12.67 -7.17 -12.64
CA VAL A 488 -12.69 -7.42 -11.19
C VAL A 488 -14.11 -7.83 -10.74
N LYS A 489 -15.14 -7.15 -11.26
CA LYS A 489 -16.55 -7.46 -11.00
C LYS A 489 -16.97 -8.86 -11.46
N LYS A 490 -16.24 -9.48 -12.38
CA LYS A 490 -16.45 -10.89 -12.76
C LYS A 490 -16.12 -11.86 -11.61
N TYR A 491 -15.22 -11.50 -10.70
CA TYR A 491 -14.69 -12.40 -9.68
C TYR A 491 -15.11 -12.04 -8.25
N ILE A 492 -15.17 -10.76 -7.92
CA ILE A 492 -15.42 -10.31 -6.55
C ILE A 492 -16.44 -9.20 -6.51
N SER A 493 -17.05 -9.03 -5.34
CA SER A 493 -17.77 -7.80 -4.99
C SER A 493 -16.82 -6.89 -4.20
N PRO A 494 -16.23 -5.85 -4.83
CA PRO A 494 -15.29 -4.96 -4.15
C PRO A 494 -16.01 -4.11 -3.10
N THR A 495 -15.35 -3.87 -1.97
CA THR A 495 -15.82 -2.96 -0.92
C THR A 495 -15.52 -1.51 -1.31
N ASP A 496 -14.36 -1.28 -1.93
CA ASP A 496 -13.87 0.03 -2.31
C ASP A 496 -13.61 0.12 -3.83
N THR A 497 -13.81 1.30 -4.42
CA THR A 497 -13.52 1.54 -5.83
C THR A 497 -12.02 1.72 -6.10
N CYS A 498 -11.33 2.42 -5.20
CA CYS A 498 -9.90 2.68 -5.37
C CYS A 498 -9.05 1.54 -4.80
N PRO A 499 -8.13 0.95 -5.59
CA PRO A 499 -7.23 -0.06 -5.09
C PRO A 499 -6.23 0.55 -4.08
N SER A 500 -5.98 -0.19 -3.00
CA SER A 500 -4.92 0.08 -2.05
C SER A 500 -3.99 -1.12 -2.01
N HIS A 501 -2.71 -0.87 -2.28
CA HIS A 501 -1.65 -1.89 -2.21
C HIS A 501 -0.85 -1.78 -0.93
N TYR A 502 -1.39 -1.10 0.09
CA TYR A 502 -0.81 -1.14 1.42
C TYR A 502 -1.00 -2.51 2.05
N VAL A 503 0.04 -3.02 2.73
CA VAL A 503 -0.03 -4.31 3.41
C VAL A 503 -1.18 -4.37 4.42
N GLY A 504 -1.40 -3.36 5.27
CA GLY A 504 -2.50 -3.39 6.25
C GLY A 504 -2.27 -4.31 7.46
N VAL A 505 -3.32 -4.47 8.29
CA VAL A 505 -3.27 -5.10 9.62
C VAL A 505 -4.09 -6.36 9.76
N ILE A 506 -3.56 -7.34 10.49
CA ILE A 506 -4.26 -8.59 10.77
C ILE A 506 -5.26 -8.38 11.92
N ILE A 507 -6.54 -8.65 11.62
CA ILE A 507 -7.67 -8.43 12.53
C ILE A 507 -8.12 -9.73 13.23
N ASP A 508 -7.83 -10.90 12.64
CA ASP A 508 -8.33 -12.19 13.11
C ASP A 508 -7.25 -13.29 12.99
N GLU A 509 -7.58 -14.50 13.42
CA GLU A 509 -6.68 -15.66 13.39
C GLU A 509 -6.15 -15.93 11.96
N PRO A 510 -4.82 -15.98 11.78
CA PRO A 510 -4.25 -16.30 10.48
C PRO A 510 -4.52 -17.75 10.07
N THR A 511 -5.26 -17.94 8.99
CA THR A 511 -5.60 -19.27 8.44
C THR A 511 -5.32 -19.35 6.95
N SER A 512 -5.22 -20.58 6.42
CA SER A 512 -5.04 -20.87 4.98
C SER A 512 -6.33 -20.74 4.16
N THR A 513 -7.49 -20.69 4.84
CA THR A 513 -8.83 -20.52 4.26
C THR A 513 -9.57 -19.39 4.99
N PRO A 514 -9.11 -18.13 4.86
CA PRO A 514 -9.75 -17.02 5.54
C PRO A 514 -11.18 -16.79 5.05
N TYR A 515 -12.01 -16.27 5.94
CA TYR A 515 -13.34 -15.79 5.58
C TYR A 515 -13.19 -14.65 4.55
N PRO A 516 -13.88 -14.64 3.39
CA PRO A 516 -13.60 -13.65 2.34
C PRO A 516 -13.75 -12.18 2.75
N PRO A 517 -14.73 -11.75 3.56
CA PRO A 517 -14.75 -10.39 4.11
C PRO A 517 -13.52 -10.06 4.99
N TYR A 518 -12.86 -11.10 5.50
CA TYR A 518 -11.51 -11.21 6.06
C TYR A 518 -10.34 -10.96 5.12
N VAL A 519 -10.52 -10.71 3.82
CA VAL A 519 -9.45 -10.63 2.82
C VAL A 519 -9.56 -9.35 2.01
N GLY A 520 -8.44 -8.61 1.86
CA GLY A 520 -8.39 -7.40 1.02
C GLY A 520 -8.79 -7.66 -0.44
N ASP A 521 -9.50 -6.70 -1.04
CA ASP A 521 -10.10 -6.82 -2.38
C ASP A 521 -9.09 -7.22 -3.46
N VAL A 522 -7.89 -6.65 -3.45
CA VAL A 522 -6.81 -6.98 -4.40
C VAL A 522 -6.42 -8.45 -4.28
N SER A 523 -6.22 -8.97 -3.06
CA SER A 523 -5.86 -10.39 -2.85
C SER A 523 -6.99 -11.35 -3.19
N ARG A 524 -8.26 -10.96 -2.93
CA ARG A 524 -9.43 -11.74 -3.38
C ARG A 524 -9.49 -11.83 -4.89
N PHE A 525 -9.28 -10.71 -5.58
CA PHE A 525 -9.22 -10.68 -7.03
C PHE A 525 -8.07 -11.54 -7.58
N LEU A 526 -6.86 -11.37 -7.06
CA LEU A 526 -5.67 -12.12 -7.50
C LEU A 526 -5.82 -13.63 -7.29
N TRP A 527 -6.38 -14.04 -6.15
CA TRP A 527 -6.67 -15.45 -5.87
C TRP A 527 -7.67 -16.02 -6.87
N ASN A 528 -8.79 -15.34 -7.12
CA ASN A 528 -9.80 -15.81 -8.08
C ASN A 528 -9.23 -15.85 -9.51
N PHE A 529 -8.48 -14.82 -9.91
CA PHE A 529 -7.87 -14.76 -11.23
C PHE A 529 -6.85 -15.88 -11.44
N LEU A 530 -5.94 -16.09 -10.49
CA LEU A 530 -4.95 -17.17 -10.57
C LEU A 530 -5.63 -18.53 -10.57
N ALA A 531 -6.65 -18.74 -9.73
CA ALA A 531 -7.42 -19.96 -9.72
C ALA A 531 -8.08 -20.23 -11.08
N ASP A 532 -8.68 -19.22 -11.72
CA ASP A 532 -9.33 -19.38 -13.03
C ASP A 532 -8.33 -19.82 -14.09
N ARG A 533 -7.20 -19.10 -14.20
CA ARG A 533 -6.19 -19.34 -15.24
C ARG A 533 -5.34 -20.59 -15.06
N THR A 534 -5.20 -21.09 -13.83
CA THR A 534 -4.33 -22.25 -13.55
C THR A 534 -5.11 -23.56 -13.35
N SER A 535 -6.44 -23.47 -13.22
CA SER A 535 -7.30 -24.63 -13.00
C SER A 535 -7.50 -25.51 -14.22
N ILE A 536 -8.10 -26.68 -13.98
CA ILE A 536 -8.63 -27.56 -15.04
C ILE A 536 -10.16 -27.60 -14.91
N PRO A 537 -10.91 -27.40 -16.00
CA PRO A 537 -12.36 -27.52 -15.98
C PRO A 537 -12.77 -28.95 -15.63
N ARG A 538 -13.85 -29.08 -14.85
CA ARG A 538 -14.32 -30.37 -14.36
C ARG A 538 -15.28 -30.99 -15.38
N GLU A 539 -14.90 -32.13 -15.96
CA GLU A 539 -15.64 -32.72 -17.10
C GLU A 539 -17.05 -33.26 -16.77
N ASN A 540 -17.50 -33.36 -15.51
CA ASN A 540 -18.71 -34.13 -15.15
C ASN A 540 -19.56 -33.60 -13.99
N THR A 541 -19.47 -32.32 -13.60
CA THR A 541 -20.30 -31.74 -12.53
C THR A 541 -20.96 -30.44 -12.96
N SER A 542 -22.13 -30.13 -12.39
CA SER A 542 -22.72 -28.79 -12.51
C SER A 542 -21.65 -27.74 -12.22
N PRO A 543 -21.49 -26.71 -13.06
CA PRO A 543 -20.47 -25.68 -12.85
C PRO A 543 -20.74 -24.87 -11.58
N VAL A 544 -21.96 -24.93 -11.03
CA VAL A 544 -22.38 -24.18 -9.84
C VAL A 544 -21.72 -24.73 -8.59
N CYS A 545 -21.11 -23.83 -7.82
CA CYS A 545 -20.59 -24.09 -6.49
C CYS A 545 -21.66 -24.69 -5.57
N SER A 546 -21.46 -25.96 -5.24
CA SER A 546 -22.22 -26.70 -4.23
C SER A 546 -21.27 -27.09 -3.09
N GLU A 547 -21.81 -27.47 -1.93
CA GLU A 547 -21.02 -27.92 -0.75
C GLU A 547 -20.02 -29.04 -1.10
N ASP A 548 -20.32 -29.83 -2.13
CA ASP A 548 -19.49 -30.93 -2.63
C ASP A 548 -18.21 -30.47 -3.35
N CYS A 549 -18.05 -29.19 -3.69
CA CYS A 549 -16.87 -28.69 -4.44
C CYS A 549 -15.57 -28.90 -3.65
N SER A 550 -15.56 -28.51 -2.38
CA SER A 550 -14.39 -28.63 -1.49
C SER A 550 -14.07 -30.08 -1.12
N SER A 551 -15.10 -30.93 -0.97
CA SER A 551 -14.94 -32.35 -0.58
C SER A 551 -14.12 -33.19 -1.57
N LYS A 552 -14.00 -32.73 -2.83
CA LYS A 552 -13.32 -33.43 -3.93
C LYS A 552 -12.12 -32.64 -4.48
N GLY A 553 -11.54 -31.74 -3.67
CA GLY A 553 -10.33 -30.98 -4.02
C GLY A 553 -10.55 -29.83 -5.01
N GLY A 554 -11.80 -29.38 -5.20
CA GLY A 554 -12.14 -28.21 -5.99
C GLY A 554 -12.22 -26.92 -5.16
N VAL A 555 -12.11 -25.79 -5.84
CA VAL A 555 -12.28 -24.45 -5.28
C VAL A 555 -13.36 -23.68 -6.05
N CYS A 556 -13.97 -22.72 -5.36
CA CYS A 556 -15.06 -21.92 -5.89
C CYS A 556 -14.58 -20.53 -6.33
N ILE A 557 -14.66 -20.26 -7.63
CA ILE A 557 -14.27 -18.98 -8.23
C ILE A 557 -15.52 -18.13 -8.46
N GLY A 558 -15.45 -16.84 -8.17
CA GLY A 558 -16.56 -15.92 -8.47
C GLY A 558 -17.82 -16.18 -7.62
N ALA A 559 -17.68 -16.78 -6.44
CA ALA A 559 -18.81 -17.09 -5.59
C ALA A 559 -19.54 -15.84 -5.07
N GLU A 560 -18.84 -14.72 -4.96
CA GLU A 560 -19.35 -13.48 -4.37
C GLU A 560 -20.29 -12.67 -5.27
N THR A 561 -20.19 -12.81 -6.59
CA THR A 561 -20.84 -11.91 -7.55
C THR A 561 -22.32 -12.25 -7.74
N ASP A 562 -22.63 -13.54 -7.89
CA ASP A 562 -23.99 -14.03 -8.16
C ASP A 562 -24.45 -15.16 -7.21
N GLY A 563 -23.64 -15.52 -6.20
CA GLY A 563 -23.92 -16.66 -5.31
C GLY A 563 -23.88 -18.03 -6.01
N LYS A 564 -23.46 -18.08 -7.29
CA LYS A 564 -23.53 -19.25 -8.18
C LYS A 564 -22.17 -19.71 -8.72
N GLY A 565 -21.06 -19.17 -8.17
CA GLY A 565 -19.68 -19.29 -8.69
C GLY A 565 -19.27 -20.63 -9.29
N VAL A 566 -18.15 -20.64 -10.03
CA VAL A 566 -17.72 -21.79 -10.80
C VAL A 566 -16.80 -22.70 -9.98
N CYS A 567 -17.17 -23.98 -9.85
CA CYS A 567 -16.33 -24.99 -9.19
C CYS A 567 -15.26 -25.51 -10.16
N VAL A 568 -13.99 -25.29 -9.83
CA VAL A 568 -12.84 -25.75 -10.62
C VAL A 568 -11.85 -26.53 -9.77
N VAL A 569 -11.01 -27.36 -10.38
CA VAL A 569 -9.89 -28.00 -9.66
C VAL A 569 -8.70 -27.06 -9.71
N SER A 570 -8.31 -26.51 -8.55
CA SER A 570 -7.15 -25.62 -8.42
C SER A 570 -6.40 -25.88 -7.12
N THR A 571 -5.09 -25.63 -7.14
CA THR A 571 -4.21 -25.61 -5.95
C THR A 571 -4.01 -24.22 -5.38
N THR A 572 -4.75 -23.21 -5.88
CA THR A 572 -4.60 -21.84 -5.41
C THR A 572 -4.92 -21.72 -3.92
N ARG A 573 -3.98 -21.16 -3.15
CA ARG A 573 -4.10 -21.04 -1.69
C ARG A 573 -3.62 -19.69 -1.21
N TYR A 574 -4.16 -19.28 -0.06
CA TYR A 574 -3.63 -18.17 0.72
C TYR A 574 -2.53 -18.67 1.65
N VAL A 575 -1.51 -17.84 1.81
CA VAL A 575 -0.42 -18.01 2.76
C VAL A 575 -0.40 -16.75 3.63
N PRO A 576 -0.47 -16.88 4.96
CA PRO A 576 -0.45 -15.71 5.82
C PRO A 576 0.88 -14.95 5.67
N ALA A 577 0.84 -13.62 5.79
CA ALA A 577 1.98 -12.75 5.55
C ALA A 577 2.27 -11.87 6.76
N TYR A 578 2.82 -12.44 7.82
CA TYR A 578 3.23 -11.72 9.03
C TYR A 578 4.56 -12.24 9.57
N SER A 579 5.16 -11.47 10.48
CA SER A 579 6.45 -11.80 11.07
C SER A 579 6.46 -13.22 11.66
N THR A 580 7.50 -14.00 11.36
CA THR A 580 7.70 -15.35 11.92
C THR A 580 7.85 -15.35 13.44
N ARG A 581 8.18 -14.19 14.02
CA ARG A 581 8.33 -13.98 15.46
C ARG A 581 7.03 -13.62 16.17
N LEU A 582 5.91 -13.57 15.45
CA LEU A 582 4.61 -13.41 16.06
C LEU A 582 3.90 -14.75 16.13
N LYS A 583 3.19 -14.96 17.23
CA LYS A 583 2.30 -16.09 17.42
C LYS A 583 0.96 -15.60 17.92
N PHE A 584 -0.11 -16.07 17.29
CA PHE A 584 -1.47 -15.84 17.74
C PHE A 584 -1.90 -17.01 18.63
N GLU A 585 -2.22 -16.74 19.89
CA GLU A 585 -2.74 -17.73 20.83
C GLU A 585 -3.88 -17.13 21.65
N SER A 586 -5.00 -17.86 21.73
CA SER A 586 -6.15 -17.51 22.58
C SER A 586 -6.66 -16.07 22.40
N GLY A 587 -6.66 -15.56 21.17
CA GLY A 587 -7.12 -14.20 20.85
C GLY A 587 -6.07 -13.09 21.03
N THR A 588 -4.84 -13.43 21.42
CA THR A 588 -3.78 -12.45 21.69
C THR A 588 -2.52 -12.71 20.86
N TRP A 589 -1.84 -11.63 20.50
CA TRP A 589 -0.57 -11.67 19.77
C TRP A 589 0.60 -11.67 20.76
N THR A 590 1.49 -12.64 20.63
CA THR A 590 2.69 -12.75 21.45
C THR A 590 3.94 -12.66 20.59
N VAL A 591 4.96 -11.96 21.11
CA VAL A 591 6.28 -11.87 20.48
C VAL A 591 7.12 -13.04 20.95
N LEU A 592 7.57 -13.86 20.01
CA LEU A 592 8.46 -14.98 20.26
C LEU A 592 9.90 -14.47 20.51
N PRO A 593 10.61 -15.09 21.46
CA PRO A 593 12.01 -14.79 21.69
C PRO A 593 12.83 -15.10 20.42
N PRO A 594 13.95 -14.41 20.22
CA PRO A 594 14.87 -14.74 19.14
C PRO A 594 15.33 -16.20 19.28
N ASN A 595 15.27 -16.95 18.17
CA ASN A 595 15.67 -18.36 18.20
C ASN A 595 17.19 -18.46 18.39
N SER A 596 17.68 -19.38 19.24
CA SER A 596 19.11 -19.51 19.55
C SER A 596 20.00 -19.86 18.34
N SER A 597 19.37 -20.32 17.25
CA SER A 597 19.98 -20.66 15.96
C SER A 597 20.11 -19.48 15.00
N GLU A 598 19.45 -18.35 15.29
CA GLU A 598 19.45 -17.16 14.43
C GLU A 598 20.61 -16.24 14.82
N PRO A 599 21.45 -15.81 13.85
CA PRO A 599 22.56 -14.92 14.15
C PRO A 599 22.10 -13.60 14.78
N ILE A 600 22.77 -13.20 15.85
CA ILE A 600 22.53 -11.96 16.60
C ILE A 600 22.58 -10.76 15.64
N GLY A 601 21.46 -10.04 15.52
CA GLY A 601 21.30 -8.85 14.67
C GLY A 601 20.48 -9.04 13.38
N ILE A 602 19.96 -10.25 13.12
CA ILE A 602 19.29 -10.65 11.87
C ILE A 602 17.85 -11.14 12.15
N LEU A 603 17.22 -10.61 13.21
CA LEU A 603 15.90 -11.06 13.62
C LEU A 603 14.83 -10.65 12.61
N ASP A 604 13.83 -11.51 12.47
CA ASP A 604 12.62 -11.21 11.71
C ASP A 604 11.99 -9.89 12.20
N PRO A 605 11.74 -8.92 11.29
CA PRO A 605 11.21 -7.63 11.68
C PRO A 605 9.78 -7.81 12.17
N ILE A 606 9.44 -7.06 13.22
CA ILE A 606 8.08 -6.97 13.73
C ILE A 606 7.62 -5.55 13.45
N TRP A 607 6.52 -5.43 12.72
CA TRP A 607 5.87 -4.17 12.45
C TRP A 607 4.43 -4.24 12.93
N THR A 608 3.99 -3.18 13.60
CA THR A 608 2.63 -3.04 14.11
C THR A 608 2.10 -1.65 13.78
N GLU A 609 0.83 -1.55 13.44
CA GLU A 609 0.14 -0.29 13.18
C GLU A 609 -0.71 0.10 14.39
N SER A 610 -0.55 1.35 14.84
CA SER A 610 -1.32 1.86 15.99
C SER A 610 -2.81 1.84 15.69
N ASN A 611 -3.65 1.48 16.67
CA ASN A 611 -5.08 1.59 16.50
C ASN A 611 -5.51 3.08 16.49
N TRP A 612 -6.57 3.39 15.76
CA TRP A 612 -7.22 4.70 15.77
C TRP A 612 -8.73 4.55 15.68
N ASN A 613 -9.48 5.55 16.18
CA ASN A 613 -10.94 5.52 16.14
C ASN A 613 -11.47 6.21 14.89
N VAL A 614 -11.26 7.53 14.80
CA VAL A 614 -11.67 8.36 13.68
C VAL A 614 -10.48 9.23 13.32
N ILE A 615 -10.13 9.22 12.04
CA ILE A 615 -9.17 10.16 11.49
C ILE A 615 -9.96 11.26 10.80
N GLY A 616 -9.69 12.52 11.13
CA GLY A 616 -10.43 13.64 10.58
C GLY A 616 -9.60 14.91 10.47
N LEU A 617 -9.90 15.70 9.44
CA LEU A 617 -9.33 17.01 9.21
C LEU A 617 -10.45 18.01 8.97
N ARG A 618 -10.44 19.13 9.71
CA ARG A 618 -11.44 20.19 9.57
C ARG A 618 -10.76 21.54 9.58
N VAL A 619 -11.32 22.46 8.81
CA VAL A 619 -10.87 23.85 8.76
C VAL A 619 -12.05 24.78 9.06
N TYR A 620 -11.78 25.78 9.90
CA TYR A 620 -12.77 26.77 10.29
C TYR A 620 -12.08 28.05 10.76
N THR A 621 -12.87 29.11 10.92
CA THR A 621 -12.38 30.40 11.42
C THR A 621 -12.64 30.50 12.92
N ILE A 622 -11.60 30.82 13.70
CA ILE A 622 -11.73 31.19 15.11
C ILE A 622 -11.61 32.70 15.28
N GLN A 623 -12.25 33.21 16.33
CA GLN A 623 -12.09 34.58 16.79
C GLN A 623 -11.00 34.64 17.87
N SER A 624 -10.43 35.82 18.07
CA SER A 624 -9.42 36.03 19.10
C SER A 624 -10.00 35.78 20.49
N ALA A 625 -9.22 35.17 21.39
CA ALA A 625 -9.64 34.92 22.77
C ALA A 625 -10.03 36.22 23.53
N ALA A 626 -9.51 37.38 23.12
CA ALA A 626 -9.90 38.66 23.69
C ALA A 626 -11.36 39.01 23.35
N TYR A 627 -11.81 38.70 22.13
CA TYR A 627 -13.19 38.91 21.72
C TYR A 627 -14.15 37.98 22.47
N ASP A 628 -13.81 36.70 22.61
CA ASP A 628 -14.63 35.74 23.37
C ASP A 628 -14.80 36.18 24.83
N ARG A 629 -13.74 36.69 25.45
CA ARG A 629 -13.81 37.27 26.80
C ARG A 629 -14.72 38.49 26.87
N LEU A 630 -14.71 39.35 25.86
CA LEU A 630 -15.62 40.50 25.79
C LEU A 630 -17.08 40.07 25.64
N VAL A 631 -17.36 39.07 24.80
CA VAL A 631 -18.72 38.51 24.64
C VAL A 631 -19.20 37.90 25.95
N LEU A 632 -18.35 37.12 26.64
CA LEU A 632 -18.67 36.53 27.93
C LEU A 632 -18.96 37.59 28.99
N LEU A 633 -18.09 38.60 29.12
CA LEU A 633 -18.28 39.71 30.07
C LEU A 633 -19.54 40.52 29.75
N GLY A 634 -19.83 40.74 28.46
CA GLY A 634 -21.07 41.37 28.01
C GLY A 634 -22.30 40.56 28.41
N GLY A 635 -22.29 39.24 28.19
CA GLY A 635 -23.37 38.33 28.59
C GLY A 635 -23.62 38.30 30.09
N ILE A 636 -22.54 38.24 30.89
CA ILE A 636 -22.63 38.30 32.36
C ILE A 636 -23.23 39.65 32.80
N SER A 637 -22.77 40.76 32.21
CA SER A 637 -23.26 42.10 32.54
C SER A 637 -24.75 42.27 32.22
N ILE A 638 -25.19 41.81 31.04
CA ILE A 638 -26.61 41.83 30.65
C ILE A 638 -27.45 40.97 31.60
N THR A 639 -26.95 39.80 32.00
CA THR A 639 -27.66 38.90 32.92
C THR A 639 -27.84 39.54 34.30
N ILE A 640 -26.79 40.18 34.83
CA ILE A 640 -26.85 40.90 36.11
C ILE A 640 -27.82 42.09 36.02
N LEU A 641 -27.73 42.88 34.96
CA LEU A 641 -28.63 44.03 34.75
C LEU A 641 -30.08 43.60 34.59
N ALA A 642 -30.35 42.52 33.85
CA ALA A 642 -31.69 41.97 33.70
C ALA A 642 -32.24 41.47 35.04
N TYR A 643 -31.42 40.77 35.83
CA TYR A 643 -31.81 40.32 37.16
C TYR A 643 -32.15 41.49 38.10
N LEU A 644 -31.30 42.53 38.12
CA LEU A 644 -31.56 43.75 38.89
C LEU A 644 -32.84 44.46 38.42
N ALA A 645 -33.04 44.58 37.11
CA ALA A 645 -34.26 45.16 36.55
C ALA A 645 -35.50 44.36 36.97
N ILE A 646 -35.46 43.02 36.92
CA ILE A 646 -36.56 42.16 37.38
C ILE A 646 -36.84 42.37 38.87
N LEU A 647 -35.81 42.45 39.72
CA LEU A 647 -35.99 42.71 41.16
C LEU A 647 -36.62 44.09 41.42
N ILE A 648 -36.15 45.12 40.72
CA ILE A 648 -36.68 46.48 40.84
C ILE A 648 -38.13 46.52 40.36
N THR A 649 -38.42 45.96 39.19
CA THR A 649 -39.79 45.89 38.64
C THR A 649 -40.72 45.08 39.54
N LYS A 650 -40.26 43.94 40.08
CA LYS A 650 -41.03 43.15 41.04
C LYS A 650 -41.35 43.94 42.30
N SER A 651 -40.36 44.65 42.87
CA SER A 651 -40.56 45.52 44.04
C SER A 651 -41.57 46.63 43.76
N ILE A 652 -41.48 47.29 42.60
CA ILE A 652 -42.42 48.34 42.19
C ILE A 652 -43.84 47.76 42.02
N ILE A 653 -43.97 46.60 41.38
CA ILE A 653 -45.27 45.95 41.16
C ILE A 653 -45.89 45.49 42.48
N THR A 654 -45.14 44.81 43.36
CA THR A 654 -45.64 44.40 44.70
C THR A 654 -46.13 45.61 45.49
N LYS A 655 -45.37 46.71 45.46
CA LYS A 655 -45.76 47.98 46.11
C LYS A 655 -47.01 48.61 45.47
N ALA A 656 -47.14 48.55 44.14
CA ALA A 656 -48.31 49.08 43.43
C ALA A 656 -49.58 48.22 43.61
N MET A 657 -49.42 46.90 43.79
CA MET A 657 -50.52 45.96 43.98
C MET A 657 -51.05 45.88 45.42
N LYS A 658 -50.48 46.64 46.38
CA LYS A 658 -50.84 46.61 47.80
C LYS A 658 -50.94 45.18 48.37
N GLN A 659 -50.03 44.31 47.96
CA GLN A 659 -49.80 43.04 48.65
C GLN A 659 -48.71 43.29 49.69
N ASP A 660 -49.11 43.93 50.80
CA ASP A 660 -48.43 43.76 52.09
C ASP A 660 -49.14 42.66 52.86
#